data_AF-A0A8J4E4P1-F1
#
_entry.id   AF-A0A8J4E4P1-F1
#
_cell.length_a   1.000
_cell.length_b   1.000
_cell.length_c   1.000
_cell.angle_alpha   90.00
_cell.angle_beta   90.00
_cell.angle_gamma   90.00
#
_symmetry.space_group_name_H-M   'P 1'
#
loop_
_entity.id
_entity.type
_entity.pdbx_description
1 polymer ?
#
loop_
_entity_poly.entity_id
_entity_poly.type
_entity_poly.pdbx_seq_one_letter_code
_entity_poly.pdbx_strand_id
1 'polypeptide(L)'
;MTSKAEIRDLAAPLDEFARLHTDTLRRFGSRAVDLSYPNPRFHLDDRPYRTLADLAARATVDDLRYSPFGGFTTARRRVAAVLAEQHGVPYLYRDVILTPGATAALNLALSTLFDPPDRILLVTPCWMDYPLYVTNLGLASDLVSSDDRKHLDLAAIERAWTPHTRGMIISQPASPTGVCYQPGEITALAALLTRLGDIHGRPPLLINDETHRDQIWTGQDLLTPAHIYPQTVSVCSFGKAWQMQGQRTGYLAIHPDIAQRESLRDRLALAMRVTGYCAPTALTQHLITALSPFTPDLGPLANLQHHARHRLHQAGYQVHRRRRDPLRLRPRPRRRRRPVRPARRRPGRPGHAVAAVPRTRPLPDRPEHRRHCPRPRARRSRRPQHRFGWLIMLEKFLPVANVAWSAATFRVIYTDAGPALTPEDLAGGGRFTTADRNGHTVVLTRDRLGLNKLYFAIHPDRGVVAANYLADLVRAGIPFEAIYAVPAGTATVVDLHARTIRLNRHHHLPTGPAANEPRHHLGQARDRLSQHIEAAAAAHPCAAVAVCLSGGLDSGLIAALVRTHFAIVVAYTYAFDDHTGQLSPDAVAAERLAHWLDIPFRLVTADADKILAVLPRAYRHGQDWRDFNIHCAIVNEILAEAIAADLTGIDGPALVFTGDLMNELLGDYTPIRYRGHDFYTLPNVPPEQARTSLVRGLQCGDREIGVFAAHGLVAVQPYGQIADQLLQVPATVPKPEIIRGLAGPLLPDDSYDRPKARAQIGGPTATTGILPLLVDAGHVGTRLEHEFCAAIGVTEPRSLRGRIRAGVYRFPSRFPMEAT
;
A
#
# COMPACT_ATOMS: atom_id res chain seq x y z
N MET A 1 48.70 8.31 2.98
CA MET A 1 47.94 7.37 2.14
C MET A 1 48.39 5.96 2.50
N THR A 2 47.46 5.10 2.90
CA THR A 2 47.68 3.68 3.20
C THR A 2 48.22 2.96 1.97
N SER A 3 49.07 1.95 2.15
CA SER A 3 49.61 1.18 1.02
C SER A 3 48.48 0.42 0.31
N LYS A 4 48.65 0.18 -1.00
CA LYS A 4 47.70 -0.66 -1.77
C LYS A 4 47.54 -2.06 -1.19
N ALA A 5 48.54 -2.55 -0.45
CA ALA A 5 48.51 -3.84 0.23
C ALA A 5 47.55 -3.81 1.44
N GLU A 6 47.65 -2.81 2.31
CA GLU A 6 46.78 -2.69 3.50
C GLU A 6 45.31 -2.51 3.12
N ILE A 7 45.01 -1.73 2.08
CA ILE A 7 43.64 -1.58 1.58
C ILE A 7 43.10 -2.92 1.05
N ARG A 8 43.92 -3.71 0.36
CA ARG A 8 43.53 -5.02 -0.15
C ARG A 8 43.25 -5.99 0.99
N ASP A 9 44.08 -6.01 2.03
CA ASP A 9 43.89 -6.88 3.19
C ASP A 9 42.60 -6.52 3.95
N LEU A 10 42.29 -5.22 4.06
CA LEU A 10 41.06 -4.74 4.66
C LEU A 10 39.82 -5.05 3.79
N ALA A 11 39.95 -5.03 2.47
CA ALA A 11 38.88 -5.37 1.53
C ALA A 11 38.69 -6.89 1.35
N ALA A 12 39.66 -7.73 1.73
CA ALA A 12 39.62 -9.17 1.52
C ALA A 12 38.33 -9.86 2.03
N PRO A 13 37.73 -9.50 3.18
CA PRO A 13 36.44 -10.05 3.59
C PRO A 13 35.27 -9.69 2.66
N LEU A 14 35.29 -8.51 2.04
CA LEU A 14 34.30 -8.08 1.04
C LEU A 14 34.48 -8.86 -0.26
N ASP A 15 35.71 -9.03 -0.71
CA ASP A 15 36.03 -9.80 -1.92
C ASP A 15 35.62 -11.27 -1.77
N GLU A 16 35.91 -11.87 -0.61
CA GLU A 16 35.48 -13.23 -0.30
C GLU A 16 33.95 -13.34 -0.23
N PHE A 17 33.27 -12.35 0.35
CA PHE A 17 31.81 -12.30 0.33
C PHE A 17 31.26 -12.21 -1.10
N ALA A 18 31.81 -11.34 -1.95
CA ALA A 18 31.39 -11.18 -3.34
C ALA A 18 31.58 -12.47 -4.14
N ARG A 19 32.71 -13.15 -3.92
CA ARG A 19 32.99 -14.46 -4.52
C ARG A 19 31.97 -15.52 -4.08
N LEU A 20 31.74 -15.66 -2.77
CA LEU A 20 30.78 -16.61 -2.21
C LEU A 20 29.35 -16.34 -2.69
N HIS A 21 28.95 -15.07 -2.77
CA HIS A 21 27.66 -14.63 -3.29
C HIS A 21 27.49 -15.02 -4.76
N THR A 22 28.47 -14.69 -5.60
CA THR A 22 28.49 -15.02 -7.03
C THR A 22 28.42 -16.53 -7.25
N ASP A 23 29.24 -17.31 -6.55
CA ASP A 23 29.25 -18.77 -6.64
C ASP A 23 27.92 -19.38 -6.19
N THR A 24 27.30 -18.81 -5.15
CA THR A 24 25.98 -19.25 -4.66
C THR A 24 24.90 -18.97 -5.69
N LEU A 25 24.83 -17.77 -6.26
CA LEU A 25 23.85 -17.43 -7.28
C LEU A 25 24.05 -18.25 -8.55
N ARG A 26 25.29 -18.45 -9.00
CA ARG A 26 25.62 -19.31 -10.15
C ARG A 26 25.16 -20.75 -9.93
N ARG A 27 25.38 -21.30 -8.73
CA ARG A 27 25.05 -22.70 -8.40
C ARG A 27 23.56 -22.94 -8.20
N PHE A 28 22.85 -22.01 -7.58
CA PHE A 28 21.46 -22.23 -7.15
C PHE A 28 20.44 -21.51 -8.03
N GLY A 29 20.84 -20.49 -8.80
CA GLY A 29 19.98 -19.74 -9.71
C GLY A 29 18.78 -19.14 -9.00
N SER A 30 17.59 -19.27 -9.61
CA SER A 30 16.32 -18.82 -9.05
C SER A 30 15.93 -19.48 -7.71
N ARG A 31 16.59 -20.57 -7.32
CA ARG A 31 16.34 -21.25 -6.04
C ARG A 31 17.10 -20.62 -4.86
N ALA A 32 18.00 -19.68 -5.13
CA ALA A 32 18.72 -18.95 -4.09
C ALA A 32 17.80 -17.90 -3.45
N VAL A 33 17.73 -17.88 -2.12
CA VAL A 33 17.13 -16.78 -1.39
C VAL A 33 18.26 -15.84 -0.98
N ASP A 34 18.37 -14.72 -1.69
CA ASP A 34 19.43 -13.74 -1.48
C ASP A 34 19.01 -12.69 -0.45
N LEU A 35 19.58 -12.78 0.76
CA LEU A 35 19.40 -11.82 1.85
C LEU A 35 20.68 -11.02 2.10
N SER A 36 21.61 -11.05 1.15
CA SER A 36 22.96 -10.51 1.31
C SER A 36 23.02 -9.01 1.03
N TYR A 37 22.28 -8.54 0.01
CA TYR A 37 22.18 -7.13 -0.35
C TYR A 37 20.90 -6.46 0.19
N PRO A 38 20.99 -5.23 0.71
CA PRO A 38 19.85 -4.51 1.28
C PRO A 38 19.02 -3.77 0.21
N ASN A 39 18.74 -4.44 -0.90
CA ASN A 39 17.91 -3.93 -2.00
C ASN A 39 16.62 -4.75 -2.04
N PRO A 40 15.52 -4.25 -1.45
CA PRO A 40 14.27 -4.98 -1.47
C PRO A 40 13.78 -5.08 -2.92
N ARG A 41 13.48 -6.29 -3.39
CA ARG A 41 13.08 -6.58 -4.78
C ARG A 41 11.56 -6.45 -5.01
N PHE A 42 10.92 -5.54 -4.28
CA PHE A 42 9.49 -5.25 -4.35
C PHE A 42 9.27 -3.74 -4.22
N HIS A 43 8.20 -3.22 -4.82
CA HIS A 43 7.87 -1.80 -4.77
C HIS A 43 7.33 -1.40 -3.40
N LEU A 44 7.99 -0.46 -2.73
CA LEU A 44 7.47 0.22 -1.53
C LEU A 44 6.52 1.36 -1.89
N ASP A 45 6.93 2.17 -2.86
CA ASP A 45 6.25 3.40 -3.22
C ASP A 45 6.49 3.74 -4.70
N ASP A 46 5.42 4.06 -5.42
CA ASP A 46 5.52 4.44 -6.85
C ASP A 46 5.92 5.90 -7.05
N ARG A 47 5.80 6.76 -6.02
CA ARG A 47 6.06 8.20 -6.15
C ARG A 47 7.46 8.49 -6.70
N PRO A 48 8.56 7.88 -6.19
CA PRO A 48 9.88 8.07 -6.78
C PRO A 48 9.95 7.80 -8.27
N TYR A 49 9.33 6.71 -8.74
CA TYR A 49 9.33 6.32 -10.15
C TYR A 49 8.57 7.32 -11.01
N ARG A 50 7.35 7.69 -10.59
CA ARG A 50 6.51 8.65 -11.32
C ARG A 50 7.14 10.03 -11.33
N THR A 51 7.60 10.52 -10.18
CA THR A 51 8.26 11.83 -10.08
C THR A 51 9.55 11.88 -10.88
N LEU A 52 10.36 10.80 -10.90
CA LEU A 52 11.55 10.76 -11.74
C LEU A 52 11.20 10.79 -13.25
N ALA A 53 10.20 10.02 -13.68
CA ALA A 53 9.73 10.03 -15.07
C ALA A 53 9.23 11.42 -15.48
N ASP A 54 8.43 12.04 -14.63
CA ASP A 54 7.89 13.40 -14.79
C ASP A 54 8.96 14.49 -14.86
N LEU A 55 10.01 14.37 -14.06
CA LEU A 55 11.15 15.28 -14.06
C LEU A 55 11.99 15.08 -15.31
N ALA A 56 12.23 13.82 -15.72
CA ALA A 56 12.95 13.51 -16.94
C ALA A 56 12.23 14.03 -18.19
N ALA A 57 10.89 13.90 -18.25
CA ALA A 57 10.08 14.39 -19.36
C ALA A 57 10.09 15.92 -19.50
N ARG A 58 10.35 16.64 -18.41
CA ARG A 58 10.39 18.11 -18.36
C ARG A 58 11.82 18.68 -18.28
N ALA A 59 12.83 17.81 -18.31
CA ALA A 59 14.21 18.21 -18.15
C ALA A 59 14.63 19.13 -19.30
N THR A 60 15.32 20.20 -18.94
CA THR A 60 15.93 21.12 -19.90
C THR A 60 17.42 20.80 -20.08
N VAL A 61 18.07 21.44 -21.05
CA VAL A 61 19.53 21.35 -21.20
C VAL A 61 20.25 21.80 -19.92
N ASP A 62 19.68 22.74 -19.17
CA ASP A 62 20.27 23.22 -17.91
C ASP A 62 20.25 22.13 -16.82
N ASP A 63 19.24 21.26 -16.82
CA ASP A 63 19.18 20.10 -15.90
C ASP A 63 20.20 19.01 -16.25
N LEU A 64 20.83 19.08 -17.43
CA LEU A 64 21.90 18.17 -17.84
C LEU A 64 23.30 18.75 -17.60
N ARG A 65 23.39 20.02 -17.16
CA ARG A 65 24.64 20.71 -16.86
C ARG A 65 25.03 20.56 -15.39
N TYR A 66 26.23 21.02 -15.05
CA TYR A 66 26.72 21.00 -13.67
C TYR A 66 25.87 21.87 -12.75
N SER A 67 25.52 21.33 -11.59
CA SER A 67 25.02 22.14 -10.46
C SER A 67 26.19 22.65 -9.62
N PRO A 68 26.00 23.70 -8.80
CA PRO A 68 27.00 24.16 -7.85
C PRO A 68 27.50 23.03 -6.91
N PHE A 69 28.72 23.17 -6.41
CA PHE A 69 29.21 22.31 -5.31
C PHE A 69 28.26 22.42 -4.11
N GLY A 70 27.92 21.26 -3.53
CA GLY A 70 26.89 21.12 -2.50
C GLY A 70 25.44 21.15 -2.99
N GLY A 71 25.19 21.36 -4.28
CA GLY A 71 23.87 21.31 -4.92
C GLY A 71 23.13 22.64 -5.01
N PHE A 72 21.97 22.64 -5.69
CA PHE A 72 21.12 23.80 -5.88
C PHE A 72 20.62 24.36 -4.54
N THR A 73 20.65 25.69 -4.43
CA THR A 73 20.14 26.41 -3.26
C THR A 73 18.70 26.04 -2.93
N THR A 74 17.85 25.84 -3.94
CA THR A 74 16.44 25.44 -3.77
C THR A 74 16.32 24.06 -3.10
N ALA A 75 17.04 23.07 -3.61
CA ALA A 75 17.06 21.73 -3.03
C ALA A 75 17.65 21.73 -1.61
N ARG A 76 18.76 22.44 -1.39
CA ARG A 76 19.37 22.58 -0.05
C ARG A 76 18.44 23.26 0.95
N ARG A 77 17.72 24.31 0.55
CA ARG A 77 16.71 24.98 1.40
C ARG A 77 15.61 24.00 1.80
N ARG A 78 15.13 23.19 0.87
CA ARG A 78 14.08 22.21 1.15
C ARG A 78 14.55 21.15 2.13
N VAL A 79 15.76 20.61 1.94
CA VAL A 79 16.36 19.64 2.88
C VAL A 79 16.60 20.26 4.25
N ALA A 80 17.11 21.50 4.31
CA ALA A 80 17.33 22.22 5.56
C ALA A 80 16.02 22.43 6.33
N ALA A 81 14.94 22.80 5.66
CA ALA A 81 13.63 22.97 6.29
C ALA A 81 13.10 21.67 6.90
N VAL A 82 13.19 20.57 6.15
CA VAL A 82 12.78 19.23 6.63
C VAL A 82 13.64 18.76 7.80
N LEU A 83 14.95 18.97 7.72
CA LEU A 83 15.87 18.69 8.83
C LEU A 83 15.53 19.53 10.06
N ALA A 84 15.20 20.81 9.89
CA ALA A 84 14.91 21.69 11.00
C ALA A 84 13.65 21.27 11.76
N GLU A 85 12.60 20.89 11.03
CA GLU A 85 11.39 20.32 11.60
C GLU A 85 11.68 19.01 12.35
N GLN A 86 12.45 18.10 11.74
CA GLN A 86 12.66 16.76 12.29
C GLN A 86 13.66 16.73 13.45
N HIS A 87 14.64 17.63 13.46
CA HIS A 87 15.68 17.68 14.49
C HIS A 87 15.34 18.70 15.58
N GLY A 88 14.38 19.59 15.36
CA GLY A 88 14.11 20.73 16.24
C GLY A 88 15.29 21.69 16.32
N VAL A 89 16.04 21.85 15.23
CA VAL A 89 17.30 22.61 15.15
C VAL A 89 17.26 23.53 13.92
N PRO A 90 17.59 24.83 14.00
CA PRO A 90 17.37 25.78 12.90
C PRO A 90 18.43 25.70 11.79
N TYR A 91 18.43 24.61 11.02
CA TYR A 91 19.33 24.44 9.88
C TYR A 91 19.05 25.48 8.78
N LEU A 92 20.12 26.07 8.25
CA LEU A 92 20.10 26.89 7.05
C LEU A 92 20.56 26.07 5.84
N TYR A 93 20.22 26.52 4.62
CA TYR A 93 20.66 25.83 3.40
C TYR A 93 22.19 25.70 3.31
N ARG A 94 22.95 26.65 3.90
CA ARG A 94 24.42 26.62 3.94
C ARG A 94 24.96 25.51 4.83
N ASP A 95 24.17 24.99 5.77
CA ASP A 95 24.54 23.85 6.62
C ASP A 95 24.41 22.50 5.93
N VAL A 96 23.66 22.46 4.82
CA VAL A 96 23.37 21.23 4.10
C VAL A 96 24.23 21.19 2.84
N ILE A 97 24.92 20.08 2.63
CA ILE A 97 25.69 19.79 1.41
C ILE A 97 25.06 18.53 0.80
N LEU A 98 24.49 18.66 -0.39
CA LEU A 98 23.97 17.51 -1.13
C LEU A 98 25.14 16.70 -1.69
N THR A 99 25.09 15.39 -1.53
CA THR A 99 26.19 14.47 -1.84
C THR A 99 25.71 13.24 -2.59
N PRO A 100 26.57 12.58 -3.40
CA PRO A 100 26.28 11.32 -4.09
C PRO A 100 26.01 10.11 -3.16
N GLY A 101 24.96 10.20 -2.35
CA GLY A 101 24.64 9.26 -1.28
C GLY A 101 25.48 9.47 -0.01
N ALA A 102 25.12 8.74 1.04
CA ALA A 102 25.78 8.81 2.34
C ALA A 102 27.28 8.45 2.30
N THR A 103 27.72 7.67 1.32
CA THR A 103 29.13 7.27 1.18
C THR A 103 30.05 8.46 0.89
N ALA A 104 29.60 9.37 0.01
CA ALA A 104 30.32 10.61 -0.28
C ALA A 104 30.26 11.56 0.93
N ALA A 105 29.09 11.67 1.57
CA ALA A 105 28.95 12.45 2.81
C ALA A 105 29.87 11.96 3.94
N LEU A 106 29.99 10.65 4.16
CA LEU A 106 30.90 10.10 5.17
C LEU A 106 32.36 10.38 4.84
N ASN A 107 32.78 10.21 3.58
CA ASN A 107 34.14 10.54 3.18
C ASN A 107 34.44 12.03 3.37
N LEU A 108 33.52 12.92 2.99
CA LEU A 108 33.66 14.36 3.20
C LEU A 108 33.70 14.73 4.67
N ALA A 109 32.83 14.13 5.50
CA ALA A 109 32.86 14.35 6.94
C ALA A 109 34.23 13.91 7.51
N LEU A 110 34.67 12.69 7.20
CA LEU A 110 35.92 12.14 7.72
C LEU A 110 37.13 12.94 7.28
N SER A 111 37.23 13.29 5.99
CA SER A 111 38.39 14.03 5.44
C SER A 111 38.46 15.48 5.88
N THR A 112 37.39 16.02 6.47
CA THR A 112 37.30 17.45 6.82
C THR A 112 37.27 17.69 8.33
N LEU A 113 36.83 16.70 9.10
CA LEU A 113 36.67 16.79 10.55
C LEU A 113 37.85 16.20 11.34
N PHE A 114 38.67 15.39 10.68
CA PHE A 114 39.73 14.61 11.32
C PHE A 114 41.01 14.67 10.50
N ASP A 115 42.14 14.73 11.21
CA ASP A 115 43.48 14.71 10.62
C ASP A 115 44.33 13.65 11.32
N PRO A 116 45.19 12.89 10.62
CA PRO A 116 46.16 12.02 11.30
C PRO A 116 47.00 12.83 12.32
N PRO A 117 47.19 12.36 13.57
CA PRO A 117 46.96 11.01 14.07
C PRO A 117 45.62 10.82 14.83
N ASP A 118 44.58 11.61 14.55
CA ASP A 118 43.29 11.50 15.22
C ASP A 118 42.73 10.06 15.18
N ARG A 119 42.11 9.68 16.29
CA ARG A 119 41.42 8.40 16.45
C ARG A 119 39.92 8.59 16.49
N ILE A 120 39.19 7.66 15.86
CA ILE A 120 37.73 7.68 15.78
C ILE A 120 37.16 6.41 16.41
N LEU A 121 36.26 6.56 17.37
CA LEU A 121 35.57 5.41 17.97
C LEU A 121 34.43 4.92 17.07
N LEU A 122 34.35 3.60 16.88
CA LEU A 122 33.29 2.93 16.12
C LEU A 122 32.58 1.90 17.01
N VAL A 123 31.25 1.96 17.08
CA VAL A 123 30.44 1.01 17.87
C VAL A 123 30.16 -0.26 17.07
N THR A 124 30.67 -1.40 17.51
CA THR A 124 30.54 -2.70 16.83
C THR A 124 29.38 -3.56 17.37
N PRO A 125 28.69 -4.33 16.50
CA PRO A 125 28.91 -4.39 15.06
C PRO A 125 28.41 -3.12 14.36
N CYS A 126 29.20 -2.62 13.41
CA CYS A 126 28.92 -1.41 12.62
C CYS A 126 28.82 -1.75 11.12
N TRP A 127 28.48 -0.75 10.31
CA TRP A 127 28.57 -0.89 8.86
C TRP A 127 30.03 -1.13 8.45
N MET A 128 30.23 -2.17 7.64
CA MET A 128 31.55 -2.74 7.35
C MET A 128 32.53 -1.78 6.67
N ASP A 129 32.03 -0.72 6.04
CA ASP A 129 32.85 0.27 5.33
C ASP A 129 33.38 1.38 6.25
N TYR A 130 32.85 1.58 7.47
CA TYR A 130 33.39 2.66 8.34
C TYR A 130 34.88 2.48 8.62
N PRO A 131 35.38 1.31 9.05
CA PRO A 131 36.82 1.12 9.26
C PRO A 131 37.62 1.32 7.97
N LEU A 132 37.07 0.91 6.82
CA LEU A 132 37.70 1.09 5.51
C LEU A 132 37.89 2.56 5.17
N TYR A 133 36.85 3.38 5.35
CA TYR A 133 36.92 4.82 5.03
C TYR A 133 37.87 5.55 5.97
N VAL A 134 37.86 5.22 7.26
CA VAL A 134 38.79 5.78 8.24
C VAL A 134 40.23 5.43 7.85
N THR A 135 40.54 4.15 7.62
CA THR A 135 41.90 3.72 7.29
C THR A 135 42.38 4.20 5.92
N ASN A 136 41.50 4.32 4.92
CA ASN A 136 41.82 4.87 3.61
C ASN A 136 42.31 6.33 3.69
N LEU A 137 41.81 7.10 4.65
CA LEU A 137 42.25 8.47 4.92
C LEU A 137 43.51 8.55 5.79
N GLY A 138 44.10 7.41 6.16
CA GLY A 138 45.26 7.35 7.06
C GLY A 138 44.93 7.64 8.53
N LEU A 139 43.64 7.61 8.89
CA LEU A 139 43.17 7.78 10.26
C LEU A 139 43.12 6.42 10.98
N ALA A 140 43.12 6.45 12.31
CA ALA A 140 42.96 5.25 13.13
C ALA A 140 41.54 5.15 13.69
N SER A 141 41.02 3.92 13.84
CA SER A 141 39.76 3.68 14.55
C SER A 141 39.93 2.71 15.72
N ASP A 142 39.17 2.98 16.78
CA ASP A 142 39.02 2.10 17.94
C ASP A 142 37.64 1.46 17.94
N LEU A 143 37.59 0.14 18.07
CA LEU A 143 36.35 -0.61 18.03
C LEU A 143 35.83 -0.84 19.46
N VAL A 144 34.65 -0.28 19.76
CA VAL A 144 33.95 -0.50 21.03
C VAL A 144 32.80 -1.45 20.79
N SER A 145 32.70 -2.54 21.54
CA SER A 145 31.56 -3.45 21.42
C SER A 145 30.31 -2.83 22.04
N SER A 146 29.19 -2.90 21.32
CA SER A 146 27.85 -2.74 21.91
C SER A 146 27.59 -3.80 22.98
N ASP A 147 26.64 -3.51 23.85
CA ASP A 147 26.25 -4.44 24.91
C ASP A 147 25.62 -5.74 24.36
N ASP A 148 25.24 -6.66 25.25
CA ASP A 148 24.60 -7.93 24.88
C ASP A 148 23.28 -7.74 24.12
N ARG A 149 22.60 -6.61 24.33
CA ARG A 149 21.34 -6.22 23.66
C ARG A 149 21.58 -5.40 22.39
N LYS A 150 22.83 -5.12 22.02
CA LYS A 150 23.26 -4.31 20.86
C LYS A 150 22.96 -2.81 21.02
N HIS A 151 22.87 -2.36 22.26
CA HIS A 151 22.74 -0.97 22.70
C HIS A 151 24.10 -0.36 23.05
N LEU A 152 24.16 0.95 23.32
CA LEU A 152 25.41 1.65 23.61
C LEU A 152 25.97 1.22 24.98
N ASP A 153 27.23 0.79 25.01
CA ASP A 153 27.96 0.58 26.27
C ASP A 153 28.78 1.84 26.58
N LEU A 154 28.17 2.79 27.30
CA LEU A 154 28.79 4.08 27.63
C LEU A 154 30.07 3.92 28.46
N ALA A 155 30.14 2.92 29.33
CA ALA A 155 31.34 2.67 30.13
C ALA A 155 32.48 2.12 29.26
N ALA A 156 32.17 1.30 28.24
CA ALA A 156 33.17 0.87 27.27
C ALA A 156 33.61 2.02 26.36
N ILE A 157 32.69 2.90 25.94
CA ILE A 157 33.02 4.11 25.17
C ILE A 157 33.97 5.00 25.98
N GLU A 158 33.66 5.27 27.24
CA GLU A 158 34.51 6.07 28.13
C GLU A 158 35.90 5.44 28.31
N ARG A 159 35.99 4.14 28.59
CA ARG A 159 37.27 3.45 28.78
C ARG A 159 38.15 3.44 27.51
N ALA A 160 37.52 3.44 26.34
CA ALA A 160 38.22 3.47 25.07
C ALA A 160 38.60 4.90 24.64
N TRP A 161 38.12 5.92 25.35
CA TRP A 161 38.45 7.31 25.05
C TRP A 161 39.87 7.63 25.49
N THR A 162 40.64 8.23 24.60
CA THR A 162 42.02 8.66 24.85
C THR A 162 42.18 10.13 24.47
N PRO A 163 43.27 10.81 24.87
CA PRO A 163 43.56 12.15 24.38
C PRO A 163 43.62 12.25 22.84
N HIS A 164 43.96 11.16 22.14
CA HIS A 164 43.99 11.10 20.68
C HIS A 164 42.61 10.85 20.04
N THR A 165 41.60 10.47 20.82
CA THR A 165 40.24 10.26 20.31
C THR A 165 39.58 11.61 20.03
N ARG A 166 39.31 11.89 18.75
CA ARG A 166 38.72 13.16 18.31
C ARG A 166 37.20 13.11 18.22
N GLY A 167 36.64 11.92 18.03
CA GLY A 167 35.22 11.76 17.83
C GLY A 167 34.80 10.30 17.65
N MET A 168 33.54 10.12 17.29
CA MET A 168 32.96 8.81 17.07
C MET A 168 31.92 8.81 15.96
N ILE A 169 31.64 7.62 15.41
CA ILE A 169 30.55 7.39 14.46
C ILE A 169 29.51 6.48 15.12
N ILE A 170 28.25 6.90 15.05
CA ILE A 170 27.09 6.04 15.32
C ILE A 170 26.18 6.04 14.09
N SER A 171 25.41 4.96 13.93
CA SER A 171 24.25 4.96 13.02
C SER A 171 22.97 4.84 13.82
N GLN A 172 21.94 5.57 13.41
CA GLN A 172 20.64 5.56 14.08
C GLN A 172 19.48 5.59 13.07
N PRO A 173 18.68 4.52 12.98
CA PRO A 173 18.89 3.18 13.53
C PRO A 173 20.23 2.55 13.16
N ALA A 174 20.79 1.75 14.08
CA ALA A 174 22.11 1.16 13.95
C ALA A 174 22.16 0.09 12.85
N SER A 175 23.17 0.17 11.98
CA SER A 175 23.48 -0.86 10.98
C SER A 175 24.70 -1.66 11.44
N PRO A 176 24.68 -3.01 11.42
CA PRO A 176 23.69 -3.91 10.83
C PRO A 176 22.64 -4.45 11.81
N THR A 177 22.62 -3.97 13.06
CA THR A 177 21.80 -4.56 14.14
C THR A 177 20.31 -4.26 13.98
N GLY A 178 20.00 -3.15 13.32
CA GLY A 178 18.68 -2.55 13.29
C GLY A 178 18.20 -2.20 14.69
N VAL A 179 19.05 -1.73 15.61
CA VAL A 179 18.61 -1.21 16.93
C VAL A 179 18.38 0.30 16.84
N CYS A 180 17.33 0.82 17.48
CA CYS A 180 17.20 2.25 17.75
C CYS A 180 17.67 2.49 19.18
N TYR A 181 18.66 3.37 19.35
CA TYR A 181 19.06 3.81 20.67
C TYR A 181 17.91 4.60 21.29
N GLN A 182 17.65 4.35 22.57
CA GLN A 182 16.58 5.00 23.30
C GLN A 182 16.95 6.47 23.56
N PRO A 183 15.97 7.38 23.69
CA PRO A 183 16.24 8.78 24.02
C PRO A 183 17.18 8.96 25.21
N GLY A 184 16.97 8.19 26.29
CA GLY A 184 17.85 8.23 27.47
C GLY A 184 19.30 7.77 27.21
N GLU A 185 19.53 6.85 26.27
CA GLU A 185 20.89 6.45 25.87
C GLU A 185 21.58 7.56 25.10
N ILE A 186 20.85 8.23 24.20
CA ILE A 186 21.37 9.37 23.43
C ILE A 186 21.66 10.55 24.36
N THR A 187 20.78 10.85 25.32
CA THR A 187 21.03 11.85 26.35
C THR A 187 22.27 11.53 27.18
N ALA A 188 22.42 10.28 27.62
CA ALA A 188 23.59 9.87 28.40
C ALA A 188 24.89 9.86 27.56
N LEU A 189 24.82 9.53 26.27
CA LEU A 189 25.94 9.67 25.35
C LEU A 189 26.36 11.14 25.18
N ALA A 190 25.41 12.05 24.95
CA ALA A 190 25.70 13.48 24.83
C ALA A 190 26.37 14.03 26.10
N ALA A 191 25.87 13.66 27.28
CA ALA A 191 26.48 14.04 28.55
C ALA A 191 27.91 13.49 28.71
N LEU A 192 28.14 12.23 28.32
CA LEU A 192 29.47 11.62 28.32
C LEU A 192 30.43 12.38 27.38
N LEU A 193 30.00 12.66 26.15
CA LEU A 193 30.82 13.37 25.16
C LEU A 193 31.15 14.80 25.61
N THR A 194 30.20 15.51 26.22
CA THR A 194 30.47 16.84 26.82
C THR A 194 31.54 16.74 27.90
N ARG A 195 31.39 15.83 28.86
CA ARG A 195 32.36 15.64 29.94
C ARG A 195 33.75 15.23 29.43
N LEU A 196 33.82 14.35 28.43
CA LEU A 196 35.09 13.99 27.79
C LEU A 196 35.73 15.19 27.10
N GLY A 197 34.92 16.09 26.53
CA GLY A 197 35.39 17.35 25.99
C GLY A 197 36.00 18.27 27.04
N ASP A 198 35.37 18.36 28.20
CA ASP A 198 35.89 19.15 29.33
C ASP A 198 37.21 18.56 29.86
N ILE A 199 37.30 17.23 29.99
CA ILE A 199 38.50 16.52 30.47
C ILE A 199 39.68 16.68 29.49
N HIS A 200 39.42 16.59 28.19
CA HIS A 200 40.47 16.59 27.17
C HIS A 200 40.69 17.97 26.52
N GLY A 201 39.99 19.01 26.99
CA GLY A 201 40.11 20.39 26.51
C GLY A 201 39.65 20.60 25.06
N ARG A 202 38.92 19.64 24.47
CA ARG A 202 38.40 19.74 23.10
C ARG A 202 37.09 18.98 22.95
N PRO A 203 36.02 19.60 22.42
CA PRO A 203 34.75 18.91 22.24
C PRO A 203 34.89 17.73 21.26
N PRO A 204 34.44 16.52 21.62
CA PRO A 204 34.32 15.41 20.70
C PRO A 204 33.41 15.69 19.52
N LEU A 205 33.77 15.18 18.35
CA LEU A 205 32.91 15.23 17.17
C LEU A 205 32.05 13.96 17.08
N LEU A 206 30.77 14.13 16.77
CA LEU A 206 29.86 13.02 16.52
C LEU A 206 29.41 13.00 15.06
N ILE A 207 29.77 11.96 14.32
CA ILE A 207 29.12 11.66 13.05
C ILE A 207 27.91 10.77 13.34
N ASN A 208 26.72 11.29 13.07
CA ASN A 208 25.46 10.55 13.18
C ASN A 208 25.00 10.12 11.77
N ASP A 209 25.18 8.85 11.45
CA ASP A 209 24.69 8.25 10.20
C ASP A 209 23.20 7.88 10.34
N GLU A 210 22.36 8.74 9.79
CA GLU A 210 20.91 8.68 9.80
C GLU A 210 20.35 8.04 8.53
N THR A 211 21.16 7.29 7.78
CA THR A 211 20.76 6.64 6.53
C THR A 211 19.52 5.73 6.67
N HIS A 212 19.23 5.22 7.87
CA HIS A 212 18.04 4.40 8.13
C HIS A 212 16.96 5.12 8.95
N ARG A 213 17.05 6.43 9.16
CA ARG A 213 16.20 7.21 10.07
C ARG A 213 14.70 7.00 9.86
N ASP A 214 14.26 6.83 8.62
CA ASP A 214 12.85 6.67 8.32
C ASP A 214 12.37 5.23 8.59
N GLN A 215 13.29 4.27 8.68
CA GLN A 215 12.99 2.85 8.92
C GLN A 215 12.75 2.54 10.41
N ILE A 216 11.85 3.32 11.01
CA ILE A 216 11.35 3.15 12.37
C ILE A 216 9.95 2.53 12.29
N TRP A 217 9.66 1.60 13.20
CA TRP A 217 8.37 0.91 13.25
C TRP A 217 7.54 1.42 14.42
N THR A 218 6.22 1.27 14.33
CA THR A 218 5.23 1.83 15.27
C THR A 218 5.61 1.66 16.74
N GLY A 219 5.52 2.77 17.51
CA GLY A 219 5.68 2.79 18.97
C GLY A 219 7.11 2.99 19.49
N GLN A 220 8.03 3.49 18.66
CA GLN A 220 9.40 3.82 19.03
C GLN A 220 9.66 5.32 18.88
N ASP A 221 10.12 5.93 19.96
CA ASP A 221 10.56 7.32 19.96
C ASP A 221 12.04 7.39 19.55
N LEU A 222 12.37 8.33 18.69
CA LEU A 222 13.74 8.56 18.23
C LEU A 222 14.18 9.97 18.61
N LEU A 223 15.25 10.06 19.39
CA LEU A 223 15.94 11.33 19.65
C LEU A 223 17.19 11.38 18.79
N THR A 224 17.25 12.29 17.83
CA THR A 224 18.50 12.52 17.09
C THR A 224 19.54 13.18 18.01
N PRO A 225 20.80 12.69 18.03
CA PRO A 225 21.88 13.33 18.79
C PRO A 225 22.07 14.81 18.45
N ALA A 226 21.78 15.20 17.21
CA ALA A 226 21.88 16.59 16.78
C ALA A 226 21.00 17.54 17.59
N HIS A 227 19.89 17.06 18.17
CA HIS A 227 19.00 17.88 19.00
C HIS A 227 19.64 18.31 20.33
N ILE A 228 20.56 17.51 20.86
CA ILE A 228 21.09 17.68 22.23
C ILE A 228 22.61 17.80 22.29
N TYR A 229 23.31 17.55 21.19
CA TYR A 229 24.77 17.60 21.12
C TYR A 229 25.22 18.40 19.89
N PRO A 230 25.52 19.71 20.04
CA PRO A 230 25.85 20.60 18.94
C PRO A 230 27.08 20.20 18.10
N GLN A 231 27.97 19.37 18.62
CA GLN A 231 29.18 18.94 17.93
C GLN A 231 28.91 17.74 17.01
N THR A 232 27.71 17.72 16.42
CA THR A 232 27.20 16.64 15.57
C THR A 232 27.18 17.04 14.10
N VAL A 233 27.64 16.15 13.24
CA VAL A 233 27.42 16.18 11.79
C VAL A 233 26.51 15.01 11.42
N SER A 234 25.38 15.31 10.79
CA SER A 234 24.41 14.30 10.39
C SER A 234 24.63 13.91 8.92
N VAL A 235 24.66 12.61 8.65
CA VAL A 235 24.81 12.06 7.30
C VAL A 235 23.60 11.22 6.96
N CYS A 236 23.07 11.34 5.74
CA CYS A 236 21.92 10.57 5.32
C CYS A 236 21.97 10.21 3.82
N SER A 237 21.29 9.12 3.47
CA SER A 237 20.94 8.80 2.08
C SER A 237 19.43 8.75 1.91
N PHE A 238 18.91 9.49 0.93
CA PHE A 238 17.50 9.42 0.53
C PHE A 238 17.13 8.06 -0.07
N GLY A 239 18.12 7.30 -0.54
CA GLY A 239 17.92 6.05 -1.25
C GLY A 239 17.36 4.91 -0.39
N LYS A 240 17.55 4.93 0.94
CA LYS A 240 17.06 3.84 1.81
C LYS A 240 15.57 3.93 2.13
N ALA A 241 15.05 5.14 2.31
CA ALA A 241 13.64 5.34 2.60
C ALA A 241 12.78 5.17 1.34
N TRP A 242 13.31 5.60 0.19
CA TRP A 242 12.58 5.62 -1.09
C TRP A 242 12.95 4.52 -2.09
N GLN A 243 13.79 3.54 -1.71
CA GLN A 243 14.35 2.51 -2.61
C GLN A 243 15.06 3.07 -3.85
N MET A 244 15.78 4.17 -3.67
CA MET A 244 16.56 4.83 -4.72
C MET A 244 18.07 4.70 -4.47
N GLN A 245 18.53 3.59 -3.87
CA GLN A 245 19.93 3.42 -3.47
C GLN A 245 20.90 3.60 -4.65
N GLY A 246 20.48 3.19 -5.85
CA GLY A 246 21.24 3.32 -7.09
C GLY A 246 21.31 4.75 -7.64
N GLN A 247 20.41 5.65 -7.24
CA GLN A 247 20.35 7.04 -7.74
C GLN A 247 21.39 7.96 -7.08
N ARG A 248 22.09 7.45 -6.06
CA ARG A 248 23.23 8.13 -5.41
C ARG A 248 22.88 9.54 -4.93
N THR A 249 21.90 9.66 -4.04
CA THR A 249 21.49 10.97 -3.48
C THR A 249 21.44 10.92 -1.96
N GLY A 250 22.01 11.95 -1.33
CA GLY A 250 22.12 12.08 0.12
C GLY A 250 22.54 13.49 0.52
N TYR A 251 22.84 13.66 1.80
CA TYR A 251 23.39 14.92 2.31
C TYR A 251 24.34 14.70 3.49
N LEU A 252 25.15 15.72 3.72
CA LEU A 252 25.82 16.01 4.98
C LEU A 252 25.20 17.29 5.55
N ALA A 253 24.82 17.29 6.83
CA ALA A 253 24.26 18.43 7.53
C ALA A 253 25.10 18.78 8.75
N ILE A 254 25.56 20.03 8.79
CA ILE A 254 26.39 20.60 9.85
C ILE A 254 25.47 21.21 10.91
N HIS A 255 25.60 20.83 12.18
CA HIS A 255 24.79 21.44 13.23
C HIS A 255 25.01 22.97 13.29
N PRO A 256 23.95 23.80 13.42
CA PRO A 256 24.06 25.26 13.43
C PRO A 256 24.95 25.85 14.53
N ASP A 257 25.08 25.15 15.64
CA ASP A 257 25.89 25.58 16.79
C ASP A 257 27.19 24.78 16.93
N ILE A 258 27.62 24.07 15.88
CA ILE A 258 28.94 23.42 15.88
C ILE A 258 30.06 24.48 15.95
N ALA A 259 31.16 24.14 16.63
CA ALA A 259 32.31 25.01 16.66
C ALA A 259 32.87 25.22 15.23
N GLN A 260 33.28 26.45 14.91
CA GLN A 260 33.86 26.82 13.61
C GLN A 260 32.95 26.51 12.39
N ARG A 261 31.62 26.57 12.56
CA ARG A 261 30.62 26.28 11.52
C ARG A 261 30.93 26.88 10.15
N GLU A 262 31.29 28.16 10.09
CA GLU A 262 31.57 28.85 8.81
C GLU A 262 32.80 28.26 8.12
N SER A 263 33.91 28.15 8.83
CA SER A 263 35.12 27.48 8.32
C SER A 263 34.84 26.05 7.88
N LEU A 264 34.04 25.30 8.64
CA LEU A 264 33.68 23.93 8.29
C LEU A 264 32.87 23.85 6.99
N ARG A 265 31.93 24.77 6.75
CA ARG A 265 31.18 24.84 5.49
C ARG A 265 32.12 25.04 4.29
N ASP A 266 33.08 25.95 4.43
CA ASP A 266 34.04 26.26 3.36
C ASP A 266 34.99 25.09 3.10
N ARG A 267 35.52 24.48 4.17
CA ARG A 267 36.38 23.29 4.06
C ARG A 267 35.65 22.11 3.42
N LEU A 268 34.37 21.89 3.74
CA LEU A 268 33.59 20.80 3.13
C LEU A 268 33.31 21.04 1.64
N ALA A 269 33.02 22.29 1.25
CA ALA A 269 32.87 22.65 -0.16
C ALA A 269 34.18 22.43 -0.94
N LEU A 270 35.33 22.78 -0.34
CA LEU A 270 36.64 22.52 -0.90
C LEU A 270 36.95 21.01 -0.97
N ALA A 271 36.68 20.27 0.10
CA ALA A 271 36.89 18.82 0.16
C ALA A 271 36.09 18.11 -0.92
N MET A 272 34.85 18.55 -1.18
CA MET A 272 34.01 18.04 -2.27
C MET A 272 34.67 18.20 -3.64
N ARG A 273 35.31 19.35 -3.88
CA ARG A 273 36.09 19.58 -5.10
C ARG A 273 37.35 18.71 -5.19
N VAL A 274 38.14 18.64 -4.11
CA VAL A 274 39.43 17.93 -4.11
C VAL A 274 39.27 16.42 -4.19
N THR A 275 38.23 15.87 -3.57
CA THR A 275 37.90 14.43 -3.62
C THR A 275 37.29 14.01 -4.96
N GLY A 276 36.95 14.96 -5.84
CA GLY A 276 36.29 14.69 -7.12
C GLY A 276 34.81 14.35 -6.99
N TYR A 277 34.19 14.53 -5.81
CA TYR A 277 32.75 14.36 -5.67
C TYR A 277 32.01 15.57 -6.25
N CYS A 278 31.26 15.34 -7.32
CA CYS A 278 30.25 16.30 -7.78
C CYS A 278 29.00 16.25 -6.90
N ALA A 279 28.15 17.26 -7.00
CA ALA A 279 26.81 17.19 -6.40
C ALA A 279 25.98 16.09 -7.10
N PRO A 280 24.91 15.58 -6.47
CA PRO A 280 23.96 14.69 -7.13
C PRO A 280 23.47 15.28 -8.46
N THR A 281 23.00 14.45 -9.38
CA THR A 281 22.47 14.95 -10.66
C THR A 281 21.31 15.92 -10.41
N ALA A 282 21.11 16.91 -11.28
CA ALA A 282 20.01 17.88 -11.14
C ALA A 282 18.66 17.18 -10.97
N LEU A 283 18.39 16.15 -11.77
CA LEU A 283 17.17 15.33 -11.68
C LEU A 283 16.97 14.75 -10.28
N THR A 284 18.02 14.23 -9.64
CA THR A 284 17.89 13.67 -8.29
C THR A 284 17.77 14.75 -7.21
N GLN A 285 18.34 15.93 -7.42
CA GLN A 285 18.14 17.10 -6.54
C GLN A 285 16.69 17.62 -6.61
N HIS A 286 16.11 17.64 -7.81
CA HIS A 286 14.70 17.98 -7.98
C HIS A 286 13.79 16.89 -7.39
N LEU A 287 14.15 15.62 -7.58
CA LEU A 287 13.41 14.48 -7.04
C LEU A 287 13.34 14.52 -5.51
N ILE A 288 14.45 14.78 -4.81
CA ILE A 288 14.40 14.92 -3.34
C ILE A 288 13.56 16.11 -2.92
N THR A 289 13.59 17.20 -3.68
CA THR A 289 12.79 18.40 -3.41
C THR A 289 11.30 18.05 -3.49
N ALA A 290 10.89 17.36 -4.56
CA ALA A 290 9.52 16.93 -4.78
C ALA A 290 9.03 15.86 -3.80
N LEU A 291 9.91 14.95 -3.35
CA LEU A 291 9.54 13.87 -2.42
C LEU A 291 9.56 14.29 -0.95
N SER A 292 10.34 15.31 -0.58
CA SER A 292 10.51 15.76 0.80
C SER A 292 9.23 16.18 1.56
N PRO A 293 8.11 16.62 0.96
CA PRO A 293 6.84 16.82 1.67
C PRO A 293 6.14 15.53 2.09
N PHE A 294 6.61 14.38 1.63
CA PHE A 294 5.93 13.11 1.76
C PHE A 294 6.68 12.15 2.67
N THR A 295 5.93 11.33 3.40
CA THR A 295 6.49 10.19 4.15
C THR A 295 6.42 8.93 3.28
N PRO A 296 7.53 8.20 3.07
CA PRO A 296 7.53 6.96 2.29
C PRO A 296 6.70 5.85 2.99
N ASP A 297 5.98 5.03 2.22
CA ASP A 297 5.30 3.85 2.79
C ASP A 297 6.29 2.70 3.03
N LEU A 298 6.74 2.57 4.27
CA LEU A 298 7.63 1.49 4.70
C LEU A 298 6.89 0.26 5.23
N GLY A 299 5.56 0.23 5.16
CA GLY A 299 4.72 -0.87 5.61
C GLY A 299 5.07 -2.24 5.01
N PRO A 300 5.41 -2.36 3.71
CA PRO A 300 5.84 -3.64 3.15
C PRO A 300 7.22 -4.08 3.69
N LEU A 301 8.16 -3.15 3.90
CA LEU A 301 9.47 -3.45 4.48
C LEU A 301 9.34 -3.90 5.96
N ALA A 302 8.50 -3.21 6.73
CA ALA A 302 8.19 -3.58 8.11
C ALA A 302 7.59 -5.00 8.21
N ASN A 303 6.67 -5.34 7.30
CA ASN A 303 6.07 -6.66 7.24
C ASN A 303 7.06 -7.75 6.85
N LEU A 304 7.93 -7.51 5.87
CA LEU A 304 8.98 -8.44 5.50
C LEU A 304 9.89 -8.72 6.71
N GLN A 305 10.31 -7.67 7.42
CA GLN A 305 11.13 -7.81 8.60
C GLN A 305 10.41 -8.63 9.69
N HIS A 306 9.15 -8.32 9.98
CA HIS A 306 8.35 -9.07 10.94
C HIS A 306 8.26 -10.56 10.56
N HIS A 307 7.98 -10.85 9.29
CA HIS A 307 7.89 -12.22 8.77
C HIS A 307 9.22 -12.97 8.90
N ALA A 308 10.32 -12.37 8.43
CA ALA A 308 11.65 -12.96 8.50
C ALA A 308 12.05 -13.29 9.95
N ARG A 309 11.83 -12.36 10.87
CA ARG A 309 12.10 -12.54 12.31
C ARG A 309 11.28 -13.69 12.89
N HIS A 310 9.98 -13.74 12.60
CA HIS A 310 9.09 -14.79 13.08
C HIS A 310 9.51 -16.17 12.57
N ARG A 311 9.81 -16.29 11.27
CA ARG A 311 10.25 -17.56 10.65
C ARG A 311 11.57 -18.06 11.20
N LEU A 312 12.55 -17.17 11.37
CA LEU A 312 13.84 -17.50 11.98
C LEU A 312 13.66 -17.99 13.42
N HIS A 313 12.82 -17.32 14.21
CA HIS A 313 12.49 -17.75 15.57
C HIS A 313 11.85 -19.14 15.60
N GLN A 314 10.87 -19.41 14.72
CA GLN A 314 10.26 -20.74 14.59
C GLN A 314 11.27 -21.84 14.21
N ALA A 315 12.28 -21.49 13.42
CA ALA A 315 13.36 -22.40 13.05
C ALA A 315 14.45 -22.57 14.14
N GLY A 316 14.25 -21.98 15.33
CA GLY A 316 15.16 -22.10 16.47
C GLY A 316 16.33 -21.11 16.45
N TYR A 317 16.34 -20.13 15.55
CA TYR A 317 17.35 -19.07 15.55
C TYR A 317 17.00 -18.02 16.61
N GLN A 318 18.01 -17.62 17.38
CA GLN A 318 17.89 -16.44 18.24
C GLN A 318 17.97 -15.18 17.38
N VAL A 319 16.85 -14.45 17.34
CA VAL A 319 16.75 -13.15 16.67
C VAL A 319 16.58 -12.09 17.74
N HIS A 320 17.52 -11.15 17.86
CA HIS A 320 17.43 -10.08 18.88
C HIS A 320 16.12 -9.30 18.73
N ARG A 321 15.27 -9.33 19.76
CA ARG A 321 14.02 -8.58 19.88
C ARG A 321 14.31 -7.11 20.21
N ARG A 322 13.70 -6.17 19.49
CA ARG A 322 13.45 -4.81 20.00
C ARG A 322 12.38 -4.96 21.08
N ARG A 323 12.75 -4.98 22.37
CA ARG A 323 11.79 -5.02 23.49
C ARG A 323 11.68 -3.62 24.09
N ARG A 324 10.45 -3.14 24.31
CA ARG A 324 10.13 -2.17 25.37
C ARG A 324 10.40 -2.87 26.70
N ASP A 325 11.21 -2.28 27.58
CA ASP A 325 11.34 -2.74 28.97
C ASP A 325 10.60 -1.75 29.88
N PRO A 326 9.59 -2.20 30.62
CA PRO A 326 9.35 -1.74 31.98
C PRO A 326 9.92 -2.77 32.96
N LEU A 327 10.94 -2.35 33.71
CA LEU A 327 11.41 -2.81 35.03
C LEU A 327 11.30 -4.29 35.47
N ARG A 328 12.48 -4.82 35.85
CA ARG A 328 12.83 -5.80 36.90
C ARG A 328 12.19 -7.20 36.89
N LEU A 329 13.06 -8.22 36.84
CA LEU A 329 13.27 -9.20 37.92
C LEU A 329 14.63 -9.92 37.75
N ARG A 330 15.34 -10.10 38.87
CA ARG A 330 16.72 -10.60 39.03
C ARG A 330 16.74 -12.14 39.23
N PRO A 331 17.89 -12.83 39.41
CA PRO A 331 18.35 -13.94 38.56
C PRO A 331 18.33 -15.33 39.22
N ARG A 332 18.55 -16.42 38.43
CA ARG A 332 19.09 -17.72 38.90
C ARG A 332 19.90 -18.44 37.80
N PRO A 333 20.80 -19.40 38.15
CA PRO A 333 22.23 -19.31 37.79
C PRO A 333 22.72 -20.28 36.70
N ARG A 334 23.97 -20.05 36.30
CA ARG A 334 24.80 -20.75 35.29
C ARG A 334 24.72 -22.29 35.34
N ARG A 335 24.64 -22.93 34.16
CA ARG A 335 25.25 -24.26 33.90
C ARG A 335 26.13 -24.21 32.65
N ARG A 336 27.29 -24.88 32.77
CA ARG A 336 28.47 -24.84 31.89
C ARG A 336 28.18 -25.37 30.47
N ARG A 337 28.87 -24.76 29.49
CA ARG A 337 28.88 -25.08 28.06
C ARG A 337 29.52 -26.45 27.75
N ARG A 338 29.02 -27.13 26.70
CA ARG A 338 29.82 -28.01 25.82
C ARG A 338 29.85 -27.39 24.41
N PRO A 339 30.97 -27.47 23.66
CA PRO A 339 31.08 -26.88 22.32
C PRO A 339 30.40 -27.79 21.27
N VAL A 340 29.45 -27.23 20.53
CA VAL A 340 28.85 -27.89 19.35
C VAL A 340 29.79 -27.67 18.15
N ARG A 341 30.36 -28.76 17.61
CA ARG A 341 31.09 -28.77 16.32
C ARG A 341 30.13 -28.45 15.17
N PRO A 342 30.56 -27.74 14.09
CA PRO A 342 29.71 -27.48 12.93
C PRO A 342 29.43 -28.79 12.17
N ALA A 343 28.15 -29.08 11.94
CA ALA A 343 27.71 -30.25 11.18
C ALA A 343 28.00 -30.07 9.68
N ARG A 344 28.92 -30.88 9.13
CA ARG A 344 29.02 -31.15 7.68
C ARG A 344 27.74 -31.90 7.26
N ARG A 345 26.92 -31.31 6.37
CA ARG A 345 25.76 -31.98 5.76
C ARG A 345 26.18 -32.81 4.53
N ARG A 346 25.67 -34.05 4.47
CA ARG A 346 25.76 -35.01 3.35
C ARG A 346 25.05 -34.49 2.08
N PRO A 347 25.48 -34.91 0.88
CA PRO A 347 24.81 -34.56 -0.39
C PRO A 347 23.56 -35.43 -0.58
N GLY A 348 22.45 -34.81 -1.02
CA GLY A 348 21.22 -35.52 -1.40
C GLY A 348 19.93 -35.02 -0.75
N ARG A 349 19.59 -33.74 -0.92
CA ARG A 349 18.22 -33.21 -0.95
C ARG A 349 18.22 -31.95 -1.84
N PRO A 350 17.18 -31.68 -2.65
CA PRO A 350 17.03 -30.37 -3.27
C PRO A 350 16.72 -29.39 -2.14
N GLY A 351 17.74 -28.69 -1.67
CA GLY A 351 17.65 -27.70 -0.60
C GLY A 351 17.82 -26.31 -1.16
N HIS A 352 16.95 -25.40 -0.76
CA HIS A 352 17.15 -23.96 -0.93
C HIS A 352 18.42 -23.54 -0.18
N ALA A 353 19.26 -22.72 -0.83
CA ALA A 353 20.44 -22.11 -0.22
C ALA A 353 20.12 -20.65 0.14
N VAL A 354 20.50 -20.24 1.34
CA VAL A 354 20.37 -18.85 1.82
C VAL A 354 21.75 -18.21 1.76
N ALA A 355 21.89 -17.13 0.99
CA ALA A 355 23.08 -16.29 1.01
C ALA A 355 22.89 -15.19 2.07
N ALA A 356 23.81 -15.07 3.02
CA ALA A 356 23.81 -14.04 4.07
C ALA A 356 25.25 -13.60 4.38
N VAL A 357 25.43 -12.35 4.82
CA VAL A 357 26.74 -11.82 5.20
C VAL A 357 27.23 -12.53 6.48
N PRO A 358 28.39 -13.22 6.46
CA PRO A 358 28.92 -13.87 7.65
C PRO A 358 29.45 -12.83 8.65
N ARG A 359 29.20 -13.06 9.95
CA ARG A 359 29.96 -12.37 11.01
C ARG A 359 31.35 -13.00 11.08
N THR A 360 32.40 -12.26 10.74
CA THR A 360 33.77 -12.71 10.97
C THR A 360 34.03 -12.71 12.49
N ARG A 361 34.47 -13.84 13.02
CA ARG A 361 35.17 -13.92 14.30
C ARG A 361 36.67 -14.01 13.99
N PRO A 362 37.56 -13.47 14.84
CA PRO A 362 38.99 -13.75 14.72
C PRO A 362 39.23 -15.27 14.83
N LEU A 363 39.99 -15.82 13.89
CA LEU A 363 40.32 -17.25 13.78
C LEU A 363 41.37 -17.65 14.83
N PRO A 364 41.21 -18.79 15.52
CA PRO A 364 42.33 -19.52 16.09
C PRO A 364 42.61 -20.82 15.31
N ASP A 365 43.89 -21.18 15.28
CA ASP A 365 44.51 -22.28 14.52
C ASP A 365 43.88 -23.68 14.71
N ARG A 366 44.04 -24.53 13.69
CA ARG A 366 43.72 -25.97 13.73
C ARG A 366 44.85 -26.82 13.16
N PRO A 367 45.05 -28.04 13.70
CA PRO A 367 45.58 -29.16 12.95
C PRO A 367 44.56 -30.30 12.74
N GLU A 368 44.96 -31.21 11.86
CA GLU A 368 44.21 -32.18 11.05
C GLU A 368 43.77 -33.47 11.77
N HIS A 369 42.80 -34.21 11.18
CA HIS A 369 42.96 -35.64 10.84
C HIS A 369 41.70 -36.26 10.17
N ARG A 370 41.97 -37.15 9.20
CA ARG A 370 41.06 -37.99 8.38
C ARG A 370 40.51 -39.20 9.16
N ARG A 371 39.35 -39.77 8.75
CA ARG A 371 39.12 -41.22 8.47
C ARG A 371 37.65 -41.56 8.11
N HIS A 372 37.46 -42.80 7.65
CA HIS A 372 36.55 -43.33 6.63
C HIS A 372 35.07 -43.56 7.00
N CYS A 373 34.27 -43.76 5.93
CA CYS A 373 32.90 -44.29 5.88
C CYS A 373 32.87 -45.82 6.10
N PRO A 374 31.72 -46.45 6.45
CA PRO A 374 30.89 -47.06 5.41
C PRO A 374 29.35 -47.08 5.67
N ARG A 375 28.59 -47.31 4.59
CA ARG A 375 27.15 -47.71 4.51
C ARG A 375 27.04 -49.26 4.72
N PRO A 376 25.86 -49.98 4.80
CA PRO A 376 24.57 -49.72 4.13
C PRO A 376 23.27 -50.31 4.76
N ARG A 377 22.17 -50.22 3.96
CA ARG A 377 20.98 -51.11 3.82
C ARG A 377 19.61 -50.65 4.32
N ALA A 378 18.63 -51.06 3.51
CA ALA A 378 17.27 -50.56 3.32
C ALA A 378 16.23 -51.57 3.81
N ARG A 379 14.97 -51.12 4.03
CA ARG A 379 13.77 -51.97 3.83
C ARG A 379 12.48 -51.14 3.67
N ARG A 380 11.58 -51.70 2.86
CA ARG A 380 10.35 -51.16 2.26
C ARG A 380 9.10 -51.32 3.15
N SER A 381 8.11 -50.47 2.82
CA SER A 381 6.64 -50.67 2.74
C SER A 381 5.82 -50.97 4.01
N ARG A 382 4.76 -50.17 4.21
CA ARG A 382 3.35 -50.55 3.92
C ARG A 382 2.39 -49.37 4.22
N ARG A 383 1.49 -49.13 3.27
CA ARG A 383 0.14 -48.52 3.38
C ARG A 383 -0.80 -49.53 2.67
N PRO A 384 -2.14 -49.38 2.66
CA PRO A 384 -3.06 -48.53 3.45
C PRO A 384 -4.25 -49.35 4.00
N GLN A 385 -5.17 -48.75 4.76
CA GLN A 385 -6.63 -48.83 4.49
C GLN A 385 -7.48 -47.95 5.43
N HIS A 386 -8.62 -47.57 4.87
CA HIS A 386 -9.62 -46.54 5.21
C HIS A 386 -10.43 -46.80 6.49
N ARG A 387 -11.04 -45.74 7.07
CA ARG A 387 -12.49 -45.44 6.93
C ARG A 387 -12.94 -44.17 7.68
N PHE A 388 -14.05 -43.65 7.14
CA PHE A 388 -14.82 -42.41 7.34
C PHE A 388 -15.23 -41.97 8.76
N GLY A 389 -15.58 -40.68 8.86
CA GLY A 389 -16.38 -40.03 9.91
C GLY A 389 -15.62 -38.82 10.50
N TRP A 390 -16.06 -37.56 10.44
CA TRP A 390 -17.40 -36.99 10.47
C TRP A 390 -17.41 -35.57 9.87
N LEU A 391 -18.47 -35.22 9.14
CA LEU A 391 -18.96 -33.86 8.93
C LEU A 391 -19.53 -33.30 10.25
N ILE A 392 -19.50 -31.97 10.44
CA ILE A 392 -20.64 -31.11 10.84
C ILE A 392 -20.11 -29.72 11.28
N MET A 393 -20.33 -28.71 10.45
CA MET A 393 -21.06 -27.46 10.76
C MET A 393 -21.10 -26.62 9.47
N LEU A 394 -22.10 -26.89 8.62
CA LEU A 394 -22.31 -26.15 7.36
C LEU A 394 -23.81 -25.90 7.07
N GLU A 395 -24.66 -25.83 8.11
CA GLU A 395 -26.12 -25.72 7.91
C GLU A 395 -26.77 -24.46 8.52
N LYS A 396 -26.01 -23.49 9.05
CA LYS A 396 -26.60 -22.27 9.65
C LYS A 396 -26.09 -20.92 9.11
N PHE A 397 -25.27 -20.90 8.07
CA PHE A 397 -24.77 -19.65 7.49
C PHE A 397 -24.96 -19.60 5.97
N LEU A 398 -26.20 -19.21 5.66
CA LEU A 398 -26.67 -18.37 4.55
C LEU A 398 -26.52 -18.85 3.09
N PRO A 399 -27.65 -18.93 2.34
CA PRO A 399 -27.70 -19.33 0.95
C PRO A 399 -27.71 -18.14 -0.06
N VAL A 400 -27.22 -18.44 -1.28
CA VAL A 400 -27.59 -17.98 -2.66
C VAL A 400 -26.73 -16.98 -3.53
N ALA A 401 -27.00 -17.02 -4.85
CA ALA A 401 -26.23 -16.83 -6.11
C ALA A 401 -26.78 -15.68 -7.03
N ASN A 402 -26.33 -15.57 -8.31
CA ASN A 402 -26.91 -14.86 -9.54
C ASN A 402 -25.95 -14.11 -10.55
N VAL A 403 -25.72 -14.66 -11.76
CA VAL A 403 -25.99 -13.91 -13.04
C VAL A 403 -27.50 -14.02 -13.22
N ALA A 404 -28.21 -12.97 -13.65
CA ALA A 404 -29.59 -12.68 -13.21
C ALA A 404 -30.54 -13.89 -12.95
N TRP A 405 -31.28 -13.81 -11.82
CA TRP A 405 -32.26 -14.75 -11.20
C TRP A 405 -31.86 -15.81 -10.15
N SER A 406 -32.70 -15.78 -9.09
CA SER A 406 -33.19 -16.86 -8.22
C SER A 406 -32.35 -17.36 -7.05
N ALA A 407 -33.04 -17.35 -5.90
CA ALA A 407 -32.69 -17.93 -4.61
C ALA A 407 -32.53 -19.48 -4.61
N ALA A 408 -32.11 -20.11 -5.72
CA ALA A 408 -31.89 -21.55 -5.78
C ALA A 408 -30.48 -21.94 -6.29
N THR A 409 -29.71 -22.52 -5.36
CA THR A 409 -28.60 -23.48 -5.57
C THR A 409 -27.35 -23.06 -6.37
N PHE A 410 -26.20 -23.05 -5.68
CA PHE A 410 -24.90 -23.29 -6.32
C PHE A 410 -24.93 -24.67 -6.99
N ARG A 411 -24.62 -24.75 -8.29
CA ARG A 411 -24.04 -25.98 -8.87
C ARG A 411 -22.52 -25.88 -8.79
N VAL A 412 -21.92 -26.75 -7.99
CA VAL A 412 -20.51 -27.13 -8.18
C VAL A 412 -20.48 -27.85 -9.54
N ILE A 413 -19.93 -27.20 -10.57
CA ILE A 413 -19.58 -27.92 -11.79
C ILE A 413 -18.30 -28.68 -11.48
N TYR A 414 -18.41 -29.98 -11.30
CA TYR A 414 -17.27 -30.89 -11.35
C TYR A 414 -16.92 -31.06 -12.82
N THR A 415 -15.89 -30.36 -13.32
CA THR A 415 -15.30 -30.71 -14.60
C THR A 415 -14.17 -31.68 -14.34
N ASP A 416 -14.39 -32.96 -14.64
CA ASP A 416 -13.30 -33.89 -14.88
C ASP A 416 -12.53 -33.37 -16.10
N ALA A 417 -11.41 -32.70 -15.87
CA ALA A 417 -10.51 -32.18 -16.91
C ALA A 417 -11.24 -31.48 -18.09
N GLY A 418 -12.00 -30.42 -17.82
CA GLY A 418 -12.58 -29.56 -18.87
C GLY A 418 -11.60 -28.47 -19.34
N PRO A 419 -11.79 -27.89 -20.55
CA PRO A 419 -10.87 -26.92 -21.13
C PRO A 419 -10.78 -25.63 -20.30
N ALA A 420 -9.66 -24.91 -20.44
CA ALA A 420 -9.46 -23.61 -19.81
C ALA A 420 -10.59 -22.64 -20.21
N LEU A 421 -11.17 -21.93 -19.22
CA LEU A 421 -12.17 -20.88 -19.44
C LEU A 421 -11.65 -19.84 -20.44
N THR A 422 -12.45 -19.53 -21.46
CA THR A 422 -12.07 -18.56 -22.50
C THR A 422 -12.40 -17.12 -22.07
N PRO A 423 -11.76 -16.09 -22.66
CA PRO A 423 -12.14 -14.70 -22.44
C PRO A 423 -13.60 -14.36 -22.80
N GLU A 424 -14.22 -15.11 -23.72
CA GLU A 424 -15.63 -14.96 -24.09
C GLU A 424 -16.57 -15.53 -23.00
N ASP A 425 -16.18 -16.62 -22.33
CA ASP A 425 -16.87 -17.14 -21.14
C ASP A 425 -16.84 -16.13 -19.97
N LEU A 426 -15.82 -15.26 -19.94
CA LEU A 426 -15.60 -14.22 -18.94
C LEU A 426 -16.20 -12.85 -19.31
N ALA A 427 -16.65 -12.69 -20.56
CA ALA A 427 -17.17 -11.43 -21.10
C ALA A 427 -18.70 -11.28 -20.92
N GLY A 428 -19.45 -12.37 -20.75
CA GLY A 428 -20.92 -12.37 -20.79
C GLY A 428 -21.67 -12.53 -19.46
N GLY A 429 -21.04 -12.98 -18.37
CA GLY A 429 -21.76 -13.41 -17.16
C GLY A 429 -21.20 -12.83 -15.86
N GLY A 430 -21.99 -11.99 -15.17
CA GLY A 430 -21.63 -11.31 -13.92
C GLY A 430 -21.34 -12.18 -12.67
N ARG A 431 -21.11 -13.49 -12.80
CA ARG A 431 -20.61 -14.40 -11.73
C ARG A 431 -19.90 -15.59 -12.37
N PHE A 432 -18.72 -15.96 -11.88
CA PHE A 432 -18.55 -16.96 -10.81
C PHE A 432 -17.06 -17.25 -10.54
N THR A 433 -16.84 -17.63 -9.28
CA THR A 433 -15.70 -18.31 -8.69
C THR A 433 -15.93 -19.82 -8.84
N THR A 434 -15.14 -20.50 -9.66
CA THR A 434 -15.09 -21.97 -9.71
C THR A 434 -14.08 -22.47 -8.68
N ALA A 435 -14.53 -22.98 -7.54
CA ALA A 435 -13.64 -23.79 -6.72
C ALA A 435 -13.44 -25.17 -7.38
N ASP A 436 -12.59 -25.27 -8.41
CA ASP A 436 -12.13 -26.58 -8.86
C ASP A 436 -11.19 -27.15 -7.78
N ARG A 437 -11.77 -27.96 -6.91
CA ARG A 437 -10.99 -28.76 -5.97
C ARG A 437 -10.54 -30.04 -6.66
N ASN A 438 -9.54 -29.92 -7.51
CA ASN A 438 -8.67 -31.04 -7.82
C ASN A 438 -7.73 -31.29 -6.64
N GLY A 439 -8.26 -31.94 -5.60
CA GLY A 439 -7.56 -32.27 -4.36
C GLY A 439 -7.28 -31.09 -3.41
N HIS A 440 -6.55 -30.06 -3.88
CA HIS A 440 -5.90 -29.04 -3.04
C HIS A 440 -6.00 -27.57 -3.52
N THR A 441 -6.60 -27.30 -4.68
CA THR A 441 -6.66 -25.95 -5.29
C THR A 441 -8.05 -25.34 -5.21
N VAL A 442 -8.15 -24.00 -5.18
CA VAL A 442 -9.40 -23.22 -5.22
C VAL A 442 -9.20 -22.04 -6.17
N VAL A 443 -10.10 -21.81 -7.14
CA VAL A 443 -10.02 -20.66 -8.05
C VAL A 443 -11.13 -19.66 -7.74
N LEU A 444 -10.76 -18.42 -7.43
CA LEU A 444 -11.67 -17.31 -7.14
C LEU A 444 -11.61 -16.28 -8.26
N THR A 445 -12.66 -16.16 -9.07
CA THR A 445 -12.69 -15.23 -10.20
C THR A 445 -13.60 -14.06 -9.89
N ARG A 446 -13.13 -12.84 -10.19
CA ARG A 446 -13.86 -11.59 -10.02
C ARG A 446 -14.06 -10.89 -11.37
N ASP A 447 -15.15 -10.15 -11.48
CA ASP A 447 -15.55 -9.43 -12.69
C ASP A 447 -14.51 -8.37 -13.10
N ARG A 448 -14.63 -7.92 -14.36
CA ARG A 448 -13.67 -7.05 -15.05
C ARG A 448 -13.35 -5.76 -14.27
N LEU A 449 -14.37 -5.10 -13.72
CA LEU A 449 -14.20 -3.82 -13.02
C LEU A 449 -14.18 -3.97 -11.50
N GLY A 450 -14.50 -5.15 -10.98
CA GLY A 450 -14.61 -5.42 -9.54
C GLY A 450 -15.88 -4.87 -8.93
N LEU A 451 -16.96 -4.77 -9.71
CA LEU A 451 -18.27 -4.31 -9.24
C LEU A 451 -18.79 -5.25 -8.15
N ASN A 452 -18.73 -6.56 -8.40
CA ASN A 452 -19.11 -7.58 -7.44
C ASN A 452 -17.95 -7.78 -6.45
N LYS A 453 -18.19 -7.47 -5.17
CA LYS A 453 -17.18 -7.70 -4.15
C LYS A 453 -17.01 -9.17 -3.87
N LEU A 454 -15.74 -9.56 -3.74
CA LEU A 454 -15.37 -10.90 -3.35
C LEU A 454 -14.15 -10.81 -2.45
N TYR A 455 -14.33 -11.28 -1.24
CA TYR A 455 -13.31 -11.39 -0.22
C TYR A 455 -13.04 -12.85 0.07
N PHE A 456 -11.81 -13.16 0.46
CA PHE A 456 -11.43 -14.49 0.89
C PHE A 456 -10.39 -14.46 2.00
N ALA A 457 -10.32 -15.55 2.75
CA ALA A 457 -9.28 -15.82 3.72
C ALA A 457 -8.92 -17.32 3.69
N ILE A 458 -7.75 -17.65 4.22
CA ILE A 458 -7.29 -19.04 4.34
C ILE A 458 -7.30 -19.41 5.83
N HIS A 459 -8.26 -20.25 6.20
CA HIS A 459 -8.44 -20.76 7.55
C HIS A 459 -7.70 -22.08 7.74
N PRO A 460 -6.99 -22.29 8.87
CA PRO A 460 -6.25 -23.52 9.14
C PRO A 460 -7.10 -24.80 9.02
N ASP A 461 -8.33 -24.75 9.55
CA ASP A 461 -9.22 -25.92 9.61
C ASP A 461 -10.32 -25.94 8.54
N ARG A 462 -10.62 -24.78 7.93
CA ARG A 462 -11.76 -24.60 7.00
C ARG A 462 -11.30 -24.42 5.54
N GLY A 463 -9.99 -24.36 5.29
CA GLY A 463 -9.46 -24.13 3.95
C GLY A 463 -9.70 -22.69 3.49
N VAL A 464 -10.04 -22.50 2.22
CA VAL A 464 -10.39 -21.17 1.69
C VAL A 464 -11.84 -20.86 2.06
N VAL A 465 -12.05 -19.75 2.76
CA VAL A 465 -13.37 -19.16 3.02
C VAL A 465 -13.51 -17.89 2.21
N ALA A 466 -14.67 -17.66 1.61
CA ALA A 466 -14.93 -16.47 0.80
C ALA A 466 -16.32 -15.92 1.07
N ALA A 467 -16.49 -14.60 0.93
CA ALA A 467 -17.76 -13.92 1.08
C ALA A 467 -17.78 -12.61 0.29
N ASN A 468 -18.98 -12.11 0.01
CA ASN A 468 -19.17 -10.84 -0.70
C ASN A 468 -19.16 -9.64 0.25
N TYR A 469 -19.46 -9.86 1.54
CA TYR A 469 -19.38 -8.85 2.58
C TYR A 469 -18.24 -9.15 3.55
N LEU A 470 -17.42 -8.14 3.83
CA LEU A 470 -16.33 -8.27 4.76
C LEU A 470 -16.81 -8.58 6.19
N ALA A 471 -17.92 -7.98 6.61
CA ALA A 471 -18.51 -8.20 7.94
C ALA A 471 -18.88 -9.67 8.18
N ASP A 472 -19.22 -10.43 7.14
CA ASP A 472 -19.59 -11.83 7.26
C ASP A 472 -18.38 -12.71 7.59
N LEU A 473 -17.23 -12.43 6.98
CA LEU A 473 -15.98 -13.12 7.32
C LEU A 473 -15.54 -12.80 8.75
N VAL A 474 -15.64 -11.54 9.17
CA VAL A 474 -15.34 -11.14 10.56
C VAL A 474 -16.26 -11.85 11.54
N ARG A 475 -17.57 -11.87 11.28
CA ARG A 475 -18.56 -12.58 12.11
C ARG A 475 -18.34 -14.10 12.13
N ALA A 476 -17.82 -14.67 11.04
CA ALA A 476 -17.41 -16.07 10.96
C ALA A 476 -16.10 -16.38 11.72
N GLY A 477 -15.57 -15.42 12.48
CA GLY A 477 -14.37 -15.56 13.30
C GLY A 477 -13.06 -15.42 12.51
N ILE A 478 -13.11 -14.91 11.29
CA ILE A 478 -11.90 -14.63 10.52
C ILE A 478 -11.34 -13.28 10.98
N PRO A 479 -10.08 -13.22 11.45
CA PRO A 479 -9.46 -11.94 11.77
C PRO A 479 -9.47 -11.02 10.55
N PHE A 480 -9.82 -9.75 10.71
CA PHE A 480 -9.87 -8.78 9.62
C PHE A 480 -8.55 -8.73 8.83
N GLU A 481 -7.43 -8.89 9.53
CA GLU A 481 -6.08 -8.93 8.97
C GLU A 481 -5.80 -10.20 8.13
N ALA A 482 -6.66 -11.20 8.17
CA ALA A 482 -6.57 -12.40 7.36
C ALA A 482 -7.47 -12.36 6.11
N ILE A 483 -8.28 -11.30 5.96
CA ILE A 483 -9.20 -11.12 4.83
C ILE A 483 -8.48 -10.38 3.69
N TYR A 484 -8.75 -10.83 2.47
CA TYR A 484 -8.21 -10.29 1.23
C TYR A 484 -9.33 -10.08 0.21
N ALA A 485 -9.26 -9.05 -0.61
CA ALA A 485 -10.13 -8.94 -1.78
C ALA A 485 -9.52 -9.68 -2.96
N VAL A 486 -10.35 -10.36 -3.74
CA VAL A 486 -9.96 -10.85 -5.06
C VAL A 486 -9.78 -9.62 -5.98
N PRO A 487 -8.69 -9.47 -6.73
CA PRO A 487 -8.53 -8.31 -7.61
C PRO A 487 -9.56 -8.31 -8.75
N ALA A 488 -9.99 -7.12 -9.17
CA ALA A 488 -10.81 -6.96 -10.38
C ALA A 488 -10.09 -7.52 -11.61
N GLY A 489 -10.85 -8.16 -12.52
CA GLY A 489 -10.31 -8.68 -13.78
C GLY A 489 -9.36 -9.86 -13.61
N THR A 490 -9.49 -10.64 -12.53
CA THR A 490 -8.58 -11.77 -12.26
C THR A 490 -9.30 -13.06 -11.86
N ALA A 491 -8.64 -14.18 -12.17
CA ALA A 491 -8.85 -15.48 -11.55
C ALA A 491 -7.70 -15.74 -10.56
N THR A 492 -8.03 -15.74 -9.26
CA THR A 492 -7.12 -15.98 -8.14
C THR A 492 -7.11 -17.46 -7.79
N VAL A 493 -6.03 -18.15 -8.14
CA VAL A 493 -5.83 -19.58 -7.88
C VAL A 493 -5.09 -19.74 -6.55
N VAL A 494 -5.75 -20.30 -5.55
CA VAL A 494 -5.18 -20.63 -4.23
C VAL A 494 -4.86 -22.11 -4.19
N ASP A 495 -3.58 -22.47 -4.10
CA ASP A 495 -3.14 -23.84 -3.86
C ASP A 495 -2.81 -24.03 -2.37
N LEU A 496 -3.63 -24.81 -1.67
CA LEU A 496 -3.47 -25.05 -0.24
C LEU A 496 -2.30 -26.00 0.08
N HIS A 497 -1.90 -26.85 -0.86
CA HIS A 497 -0.80 -27.79 -0.70
C HIS A 497 0.56 -27.12 -0.98
N ALA A 498 0.68 -26.47 -2.14
CA ALA A 498 1.87 -25.69 -2.49
C ALA A 498 1.98 -24.41 -1.66
N ARG A 499 0.89 -23.98 -1.02
CA ARG A 499 0.78 -22.72 -0.29
C ARG A 499 1.17 -21.55 -1.18
N THR A 500 0.59 -21.49 -2.37
CA THR A 500 0.79 -20.40 -3.34
C THR A 500 -0.54 -19.76 -3.70
N ILE A 501 -0.47 -18.50 -4.13
CA ILE A 501 -1.60 -17.79 -4.72
C ILE A 501 -1.13 -17.27 -6.08
N ARG A 502 -1.79 -17.70 -7.15
CA ARG A 502 -1.51 -17.23 -8.51
C ARG A 502 -2.63 -16.31 -8.97
N LEU A 503 -2.28 -15.16 -9.52
CA LEU A 503 -3.23 -14.22 -10.08
C LEU A 503 -3.15 -14.29 -11.60
N ASN A 504 -4.18 -14.88 -12.22
CA ASN A 504 -4.33 -14.91 -13.67
C ASN A 504 -5.20 -13.72 -14.07
N ARG A 505 -4.60 -12.68 -14.66
CA ARG A 505 -5.36 -11.51 -15.07
C ARG A 505 -5.98 -11.75 -16.45
N HIS A 506 -7.30 -11.56 -16.54
CA HIS A 506 -8.07 -11.72 -17.78
C HIS A 506 -8.54 -10.37 -18.35
N HIS A 507 -8.44 -9.30 -17.57
CA HIS A 507 -8.82 -7.96 -18.02
C HIS A 507 -7.86 -6.89 -17.49
N HIS A 508 -7.56 -5.93 -18.36
CA HIS A 508 -6.80 -4.73 -18.05
C HIS A 508 -7.63 -3.51 -18.42
N LEU A 509 -7.76 -2.58 -17.47
CA LEU A 509 -8.29 -1.26 -17.80
C LEU A 509 -7.40 -0.61 -18.86
N PRO A 510 -7.99 0.07 -19.87
CA PRO A 510 -7.22 0.88 -20.81
C PRO A 510 -6.26 1.82 -20.07
N THR A 511 -4.99 1.83 -20.49
CA THR A 511 -3.97 2.74 -19.96
C THR A 511 -3.35 3.51 -21.12
N GLY A 512 -3.60 4.81 -21.20
CA GLY A 512 -3.09 5.68 -22.27
C GLY A 512 -3.94 6.94 -22.39
N PRO A 513 -3.50 7.94 -23.18
CA PRO A 513 -4.36 9.06 -23.54
C PRO A 513 -5.56 8.55 -24.34
N ALA A 514 -6.72 9.15 -24.11
CA ALA A 514 -7.93 8.89 -24.89
C ALA A 514 -7.67 9.07 -26.40
N ALA A 515 -8.30 8.23 -27.22
CA ALA A 515 -8.10 8.25 -28.67
C ALA A 515 -8.74 9.49 -29.32
N ASN A 516 -8.18 9.93 -30.46
CA ASN A 516 -8.66 11.10 -31.22
C ASN A 516 -10.00 10.87 -31.96
N GLU A 517 -10.73 9.79 -31.69
CA GLU A 517 -11.98 9.42 -32.37
C GLU A 517 -13.15 9.14 -31.39
N PRO A 518 -13.59 10.14 -30.60
CA PRO A 518 -14.65 9.95 -29.60
C PRO A 518 -15.96 9.43 -30.20
N ARG A 519 -16.32 9.86 -31.42
CA ARG A 519 -17.55 9.40 -32.11
C ARG A 519 -17.55 7.90 -32.39
N HIS A 520 -16.41 7.32 -32.73
CA HIS A 520 -16.30 5.89 -33.01
C HIS A 520 -16.53 5.07 -31.73
N HIS A 521 -15.88 5.45 -30.63
CA HIS A 521 -16.04 4.77 -29.34
C HIS A 521 -17.45 4.93 -28.77
N LEU A 522 -18.08 6.10 -28.91
CA LEU A 522 -19.47 6.31 -28.49
C LEU A 522 -20.46 5.46 -29.30
N GLY A 523 -20.23 5.30 -30.62
CA GLY A 523 -21.01 4.38 -31.44
C GLY A 523 -20.92 2.93 -30.95
N GLN A 524 -19.70 2.43 -30.73
CA GLN A 524 -19.50 1.09 -30.17
C GLN A 524 -20.12 0.93 -28.78
N ALA A 525 -20.02 1.95 -27.93
CA ALA A 525 -20.60 1.95 -26.59
C ALA A 525 -22.12 1.88 -26.66
N ARG A 526 -22.77 2.69 -27.49
CA ARG A 526 -24.21 2.67 -27.69
C ARG A 526 -24.70 1.29 -28.11
N ASP A 527 -24.08 0.72 -29.14
CA ASP A 527 -24.54 -0.56 -29.70
C ASP A 527 -24.38 -1.70 -28.67
N ARG A 528 -23.26 -1.72 -27.94
CA ARG A 528 -23.04 -2.68 -26.83
C ARG A 528 -24.02 -2.50 -25.67
N LEU A 529 -24.32 -1.26 -25.29
CA LEU A 529 -25.23 -0.95 -24.20
C LEU A 529 -26.64 -1.46 -24.52
N SER A 530 -27.12 -1.19 -25.73
CA SER A 530 -28.43 -1.68 -26.22
C SER A 530 -28.46 -3.21 -26.25
N GLN A 531 -27.46 -3.85 -26.86
CA GLN A 531 -27.36 -5.31 -26.95
C GLN A 531 -27.38 -5.98 -25.56
N HIS A 532 -26.72 -5.37 -24.58
CA HIS A 532 -26.69 -5.92 -23.22
C HIS A 532 -28.06 -5.87 -22.53
N ILE A 533 -28.77 -4.75 -22.65
CA ILE A 533 -30.10 -4.59 -22.06
C ILE A 533 -31.11 -5.49 -22.76
N GLU A 534 -31.03 -5.60 -24.10
CA GLU A 534 -31.83 -6.55 -24.88
C GLU A 534 -31.60 -8.00 -24.45
N ALA A 535 -30.34 -8.40 -24.29
CA ALA A 535 -29.99 -9.74 -23.81
C ALA A 535 -30.51 -10.01 -22.40
N ALA A 536 -30.46 -9.01 -21.50
CA ALA A 536 -31.02 -9.13 -20.15
C ALA A 536 -32.55 -9.28 -20.17
N ALA A 537 -33.24 -8.57 -21.06
CA ALA A 537 -34.68 -8.71 -21.26
C ALA A 537 -35.06 -10.08 -21.83
N ALA A 538 -34.33 -10.55 -22.84
CA ALA A 538 -34.54 -11.87 -23.43
C ALA A 538 -34.31 -13.01 -22.41
N ALA A 539 -33.33 -12.85 -21.52
CA ALA A 539 -33.06 -13.82 -20.45
C ALA A 539 -34.13 -13.83 -19.36
N HIS A 540 -34.80 -12.69 -19.12
CA HIS A 540 -35.78 -12.53 -18.04
C HIS A 540 -37.05 -11.81 -18.50
N PRO A 541 -37.83 -12.45 -19.41
CA PRO A 541 -38.98 -11.81 -20.03
C PRO A 541 -40.11 -11.46 -19.04
N CYS A 542 -40.18 -12.16 -17.90
CA CYS A 542 -41.16 -11.94 -16.85
C CYS A 542 -40.59 -11.18 -15.63
N ALA A 543 -39.40 -10.56 -15.75
CA ALA A 543 -38.83 -9.85 -14.63
C ALA A 543 -39.64 -8.60 -14.26
N ALA A 544 -39.85 -8.40 -12.96
CA ALA A 544 -40.18 -7.07 -12.47
C ALA A 544 -38.92 -6.21 -12.48
N VAL A 545 -39.00 -5.07 -13.17
CA VAL A 545 -37.87 -4.17 -13.33
C VAL A 545 -38.11 -2.87 -12.58
N ALA A 546 -37.20 -2.56 -11.66
CA ALA A 546 -37.08 -1.25 -11.05
C ALA A 546 -35.93 -0.48 -11.71
N VAL A 547 -36.15 0.78 -12.07
CA VAL A 547 -35.07 1.69 -12.51
C VAL A 547 -34.92 2.82 -11.51
N CYS A 548 -33.72 2.96 -10.93
CA CYS A 548 -33.40 4.04 -10.00
C CYS A 548 -33.15 5.32 -10.81
N LEU A 549 -34.12 6.24 -10.77
CA LEU A 549 -34.14 7.45 -11.57
C LEU A 549 -33.79 8.67 -10.73
N SER A 550 -32.61 9.23 -10.91
CA SER A 550 -32.13 10.38 -10.12
C SER A 550 -32.46 11.73 -10.76
N GLY A 551 -33.20 11.76 -11.88
CA GLY A 551 -33.44 12.96 -12.68
C GLY A 551 -32.21 13.47 -13.46
N GLY A 552 -31.12 12.71 -13.49
CA GLY A 552 -29.92 13.03 -14.26
C GLY A 552 -29.84 12.25 -15.57
N LEU A 553 -28.96 12.71 -16.47
CA LEU A 553 -28.75 12.12 -17.80
C LEU A 553 -28.42 10.62 -17.78
N ASP A 554 -27.62 10.15 -16.80
CA ASP A 554 -27.17 8.75 -16.73
C ASP A 554 -28.35 7.82 -16.43
N SER A 555 -29.06 8.09 -15.33
CA SER A 555 -30.23 7.31 -14.97
C SER A 555 -31.34 7.43 -16.01
N GLY A 556 -31.43 8.57 -16.70
CA GLY A 556 -32.40 8.79 -17.77
C GLY A 556 -32.14 7.91 -18.98
N LEU A 557 -30.89 7.85 -19.46
CA LEU A 557 -30.49 6.96 -20.56
C LEU A 557 -30.81 5.49 -20.22
N ILE A 558 -30.49 5.05 -19.00
CA ILE A 558 -30.80 3.68 -18.57
C ILE A 558 -32.31 3.45 -18.54
N ALA A 559 -33.11 4.37 -17.99
CA ALA A 559 -34.56 4.25 -17.98
C ALA A 559 -35.15 4.14 -19.39
N ALA A 560 -34.67 4.95 -20.34
CA ALA A 560 -35.12 4.91 -21.73
C ALA A 560 -34.81 3.58 -22.42
N LEU A 561 -33.59 3.08 -22.25
CA LEU A 561 -33.18 1.80 -22.83
C LEU A 561 -33.93 0.62 -22.18
N VAL A 562 -34.05 0.61 -20.86
CA VAL A 562 -34.79 -0.44 -20.14
C VAL A 562 -36.24 -0.49 -20.58
N ARG A 563 -36.91 0.67 -20.71
CA ARG A 563 -38.30 0.75 -21.20
C ARG A 563 -38.49 0.27 -22.63
N THR A 564 -37.46 0.39 -23.46
CA THR A 564 -37.48 -0.10 -24.85
C THR A 564 -37.51 -1.63 -24.91
N HIS A 565 -36.87 -2.31 -23.95
CA HIS A 565 -36.69 -3.78 -23.99
C HIS A 565 -37.53 -4.55 -22.96
N PHE A 566 -37.94 -3.93 -21.85
CA PHE A 566 -38.74 -4.56 -20.80
C PHE A 566 -40.17 -4.03 -20.80
N ALA A 567 -41.14 -4.95 -20.65
CA ALA A 567 -42.55 -4.62 -20.63
C ALA A 567 -43.03 -4.05 -19.28
N ILE A 568 -42.45 -4.52 -18.16
CA ILE A 568 -42.87 -4.16 -16.80
C ILE A 568 -41.72 -3.42 -16.12
N VAL A 569 -41.79 -2.09 -16.14
CA VAL A 569 -40.76 -1.20 -15.56
C VAL A 569 -41.43 -0.23 -14.61
N VAL A 570 -40.83 0.02 -13.44
CA VAL A 570 -41.24 1.08 -12.51
C VAL A 570 -40.02 1.95 -12.19
N ALA A 571 -40.17 3.26 -12.30
CA ALA A 571 -39.13 4.22 -11.97
C ALA A 571 -39.22 4.59 -10.48
N TYR A 572 -38.11 4.45 -9.76
CA TYR A 572 -38.00 4.80 -8.34
C TYR A 572 -37.07 5.98 -8.17
N THR A 573 -37.52 6.98 -7.40
CA THR A 573 -36.75 8.20 -7.12
C THR A 573 -36.74 8.50 -5.64
N TYR A 574 -35.59 8.94 -5.14
CA TYR A 574 -35.43 9.40 -3.77
C TYR A 574 -35.68 10.90 -3.64
N ALA A 575 -36.35 11.31 -2.58
CA ALA A 575 -36.39 12.70 -2.11
C ALA A 575 -36.18 12.79 -0.59
N PHE A 576 -35.43 13.81 -0.16
CA PHE A 576 -35.33 14.17 1.25
C PHE A 576 -36.63 14.83 1.69
N ASP A 577 -37.22 14.37 2.80
CA ASP A 577 -38.41 14.99 3.40
C ASP A 577 -37.96 16.02 4.45
N ASP A 578 -38.05 17.30 4.09
CA ASP A 578 -37.82 18.42 5.00
C ASP A 578 -39.13 18.96 5.61
N HIS A 579 -40.23 18.22 5.45
CA HIS A 579 -41.58 18.56 5.89
C HIS A 579 -42.17 19.82 5.25
N THR A 580 -41.55 20.38 4.19
CA THR A 580 -42.10 21.52 3.45
C THR A 580 -43.06 21.10 2.33
N GLY A 581 -43.04 19.83 1.95
CA GLY A 581 -43.80 19.28 0.82
C GLY A 581 -43.24 19.66 -0.56
N GLN A 582 -42.09 20.35 -0.64
CA GLN A 582 -41.45 20.70 -1.91
C GLN A 582 -40.50 19.60 -2.38
N LEU A 583 -40.65 19.17 -3.63
CA LEU A 583 -39.72 18.24 -4.26
C LEU A 583 -38.44 18.93 -4.70
N SER A 584 -37.31 18.24 -4.53
CA SER A 584 -36.05 18.70 -5.12
C SER A 584 -36.16 18.82 -6.64
N PRO A 585 -35.39 19.72 -7.28
CA PRO A 585 -35.37 19.83 -8.74
C PRO A 585 -35.12 18.46 -9.40
N ASP A 586 -34.24 17.64 -8.84
CA ASP A 586 -33.90 16.30 -9.35
C ASP A 586 -35.08 15.34 -9.29
N ALA A 587 -35.88 15.36 -8.22
CA ALA A 587 -37.10 14.56 -8.13
C ALA A 587 -38.15 15.00 -9.17
N VAL A 588 -38.33 16.30 -9.37
CA VAL A 588 -39.23 16.84 -10.42
C VAL A 588 -38.77 16.44 -11.82
N ALA A 589 -37.46 16.45 -12.10
CA ALA A 589 -36.94 15.95 -13.37
C ALA A 589 -37.19 14.46 -13.56
N ALA A 590 -36.99 13.67 -12.51
CA ALA A 590 -37.21 12.24 -12.56
C ALA A 590 -38.68 11.93 -12.85
N GLU A 591 -39.61 12.59 -12.17
CA GLU A 591 -41.06 12.45 -12.40
C GLU A 591 -41.42 12.81 -13.85
N ARG A 592 -40.95 13.96 -14.33
CA ARG A 592 -41.18 14.39 -15.72
C ARG A 592 -40.63 13.40 -16.74
N LEU A 593 -39.43 12.86 -16.50
CA LEU A 593 -38.83 11.90 -17.41
C LEU A 593 -39.54 10.55 -17.37
N ALA A 594 -39.98 10.08 -16.21
CA ALA A 594 -40.80 8.88 -16.10
C ALA A 594 -42.13 9.03 -16.87
N HIS A 595 -42.78 10.20 -16.77
CA HIS A 595 -43.96 10.51 -17.58
C HIS A 595 -43.66 10.54 -19.08
N TRP A 596 -42.55 11.15 -19.50
CA TRP A 596 -42.14 11.16 -20.92
C TRP A 596 -41.86 9.76 -21.46
N LEU A 597 -41.29 8.88 -20.64
CA LEU A 597 -41.02 7.48 -20.97
C LEU A 597 -42.23 6.55 -20.86
N ASP A 598 -43.37 7.04 -20.38
CA ASP A 598 -44.54 6.21 -20.06
C ASP A 598 -44.16 5.04 -19.12
N ILE A 599 -43.53 5.38 -18.00
CA ILE A 599 -43.15 4.45 -16.93
C ILE A 599 -43.83 4.88 -15.63
N PRO A 600 -44.49 3.97 -14.90
CA PRO A 600 -44.97 4.22 -13.54
C PRO A 600 -43.88 4.84 -12.66
N PHE A 601 -44.23 5.92 -11.96
CA PHE A 601 -43.31 6.68 -11.12
C PHE A 601 -43.59 6.46 -9.64
N ARG A 602 -42.53 6.13 -8.88
CA ARG A 602 -42.57 5.90 -7.44
C ARG A 602 -41.60 6.83 -6.73
N LEU A 603 -42.14 7.82 -6.03
CA LEU A 603 -41.36 8.66 -5.14
C LEU A 603 -41.19 7.99 -3.78
N VAL A 604 -39.95 7.89 -3.33
CA VAL A 604 -39.56 7.35 -2.01
C VAL A 604 -38.98 8.48 -1.19
N THR A 605 -39.64 8.81 -0.09
CA THR A 605 -39.18 9.86 0.83
C THR A 605 -38.48 9.29 2.06
N ALA A 606 -37.58 10.09 2.62
CA ALA A 606 -36.98 9.83 3.92
C ALA A 606 -36.69 11.14 4.66
N ASP A 607 -37.13 11.18 5.90
CA ASP A 607 -36.78 12.22 6.86
C ASP A 607 -35.41 11.95 7.50
N ALA A 608 -35.00 12.85 8.39
CA ALA A 608 -33.74 12.75 9.10
C ALA A 608 -33.61 11.45 9.93
N ASP A 609 -34.68 11.03 10.59
CA ASP A 609 -34.68 9.86 11.46
C ASP A 609 -34.49 8.58 10.65
N LYS A 610 -35.18 8.44 9.52
CA LYS A 610 -35.01 7.30 8.60
C LYS A 610 -33.60 7.24 8.04
N ILE A 611 -33.00 8.37 7.68
CA ILE A 611 -31.62 8.44 7.16
C ILE A 611 -30.61 7.98 8.22
N LEU A 612 -30.74 8.46 9.46
CA LEU A 612 -29.85 8.04 10.54
C LEU A 612 -30.04 6.57 10.91
N ALA A 613 -31.27 6.05 10.82
CA ALA A 613 -31.59 4.65 11.09
C ALA A 613 -31.01 3.68 10.05
N VAL A 614 -30.86 4.10 8.78
CA VAL A 614 -30.28 3.24 7.72
C VAL A 614 -28.75 3.28 7.70
N LEU A 615 -28.12 4.31 8.30
CA LEU A 615 -26.67 4.53 8.25
C LEU A 615 -25.83 3.29 8.65
N PRO A 616 -26.15 2.53 9.73
CA PRO A 616 -25.41 1.31 10.06
C PRO A 616 -25.50 0.21 8.99
N ARG A 617 -26.63 0.10 8.29
CA ARG A 617 -26.81 -0.83 7.15
C ARG A 617 -26.01 -0.34 5.95
N ALA A 618 -26.06 0.96 5.66
CA ALA A 618 -25.29 1.57 4.58
C ALA A 618 -23.78 1.33 4.73
N TYR A 619 -23.23 1.39 5.96
CA TYR A 619 -21.84 0.99 6.21
C TYR A 619 -21.57 -0.47 5.87
N ARG A 620 -22.46 -1.38 6.31
CA ARG A 620 -22.26 -2.83 6.17
C ARG A 620 -22.40 -3.28 4.74
N HIS A 621 -23.46 -2.87 4.05
CA HIS A 621 -23.75 -3.30 2.69
C HIS A 621 -22.98 -2.48 1.67
N GLY A 622 -22.80 -1.17 1.92
CA GLY A 622 -21.99 -0.26 1.14
C GLY A 622 -20.47 -0.48 1.28
N GLN A 623 -20.03 -1.13 2.36
CA GLN A 623 -18.62 -1.52 2.59
C GLN A 623 -17.60 -0.37 2.47
N ASP A 624 -18.04 0.86 2.75
CA ASP A 624 -17.26 2.09 2.59
C ASP A 624 -17.71 3.14 3.61
N TRP A 625 -16.83 4.09 3.93
CA TRP A 625 -17.07 5.17 4.89
C TRP A 625 -16.77 6.55 4.33
N ARG A 626 -16.23 6.64 3.11
CA ARG A 626 -15.86 7.90 2.46
C ARG A 626 -17.13 8.67 2.10
N ASP A 627 -17.14 9.98 2.39
CA ASP A 627 -18.33 10.85 2.36
C ASP A 627 -19.27 10.57 1.17
N PHE A 628 -18.80 10.71 -0.08
CA PHE A 628 -19.65 10.48 -1.26
C PHE A 628 -20.24 9.07 -1.31
N ASN A 629 -19.43 8.05 -1.01
CA ASN A 629 -19.83 6.66 -1.11
C ASN A 629 -20.86 6.29 -0.06
N ILE A 630 -20.69 6.75 1.17
CA ILE A 630 -21.66 6.47 2.24
C ILE A 630 -22.97 7.22 1.99
N HIS A 631 -22.92 8.45 1.46
CA HIS A 631 -24.14 9.19 1.12
C HIS A 631 -24.94 8.50 -0.01
N CYS A 632 -24.28 7.99 -1.05
CA CYS A 632 -24.95 7.19 -2.07
C CYS A 632 -25.51 5.87 -1.51
N ALA A 633 -24.76 5.18 -0.64
CA ALA A 633 -25.22 3.94 -0.03
C ALA A 633 -26.50 4.14 0.79
N ILE A 634 -26.63 5.26 1.51
CA ILE A 634 -27.86 5.62 2.24
C ILE A 634 -29.05 5.78 1.29
N VAL A 635 -28.88 6.50 0.19
CA VAL A 635 -29.95 6.66 -0.83
C VAL A 635 -30.36 5.28 -1.36
N ASN A 636 -29.38 4.44 -1.70
CA ASN A 636 -29.65 3.12 -2.25
C ASN A 636 -30.27 2.16 -1.23
N GLU A 637 -29.95 2.26 0.07
CA GLU A 637 -30.62 1.47 1.12
C GLU A 637 -32.11 1.82 1.18
N ILE A 638 -32.43 3.11 1.16
CA ILE A 638 -33.81 3.61 1.23
C ILE A 638 -34.60 3.19 -0.01
N LEU A 639 -33.99 3.26 -1.20
CA LEU A 639 -34.59 2.78 -2.44
C LEU A 639 -34.75 1.25 -2.43
N ALA A 640 -33.75 0.51 -1.97
CA ALA A 640 -33.79 -0.95 -1.91
C ALA A 640 -34.90 -1.45 -0.99
N GLU A 641 -35.11 -0.82 0.17
CA GLU A 641 -36.22 -1.15 1.08
C GLU A 641 -37.59 -0.95 0.41
N ALA A 642 -37.77 0.17 -0.28
CA ALA A 642 -39.02 0.48 -0.96
C ALA A 642 -39.27 -0.47 -2.15
N ILE A 643 -38.25 -0.72 -2.97
CA ILE A 643 -38.35 -1.64 -4.11
C ILE A 643 -38.64 -3.06 -3.62
N ALA A 644 -37.93 -3.54 -2.59
CA ALA A 644 -38.16 -4.88 -2.07
C ALA A 644 -39.59 -5.04 -1.50
N ALA A 645 -40.10 -4.01 -0.81
CA ALA A 645 -41.48 -3.99 -0.32
C ALA A 645 -42.49 -4.02 -1.48
N ASP A 646 -42.31 -3.17 -2.50
CA ASP A 646 -43.21 -3.06 -3.64
C ASP A 646 -43.18 -4.32 -4.55
N LEU A 647 -42.07 -5.06 -4.57
CA LEU A 647 -41.88 -6.28 -5.37
C LEU A 647 -42.05 -7.59 -4.59
N THR A 648 -42.48 -7.52 -3.33
CA THR A 648 -42.71 -8.71 -2.49
C THR A 648 -43.83 -9.57 -3.10
N GLY A 649 -43.56 -10.86 -3.34
CA GLY A 649 -44.56 -11.83 -3.82
C GLY A 649 -44.70 -11.94 -5.35
N ILE A 650 -43.84 -11.27 -6.13
CA ILE A 650 -43.78 -11.46 -7.58
C ILE A 650 -42.99 -12.73 -7.91
N ASP A 651 -43.54 -13.59 -8.77
CA ASP A 651 -42.84 -14.74 -9.36
C ASP A 651 -41.80 -14.24 -10.37
N GLY A 652 -40.58 -13.99 -9.91
CA GLY A 652 -39.69 -13.07 -10.60
C GLY A 652 -38.28 -13.02 -10.02
N PRO A 653 -37.27 -12.47 -10.72
CA PRO A 653 -36.25 -11.76 -9.98
C PRO A 653 -36.85 -10.38 -9.62
N ALA A 654 -36.12 -9.59 -8.88
CA ALA A 654 -36.29 -8.15 -9.01
C ALA A 654 -35.01 -7.62 -9.66
N LEU A 655 -35.12 -7.14 -10.90
CA LEU A 655 -33.98 -6.48 -11.55
C LEU A 655 -34.01 -5.00 -11.20
N VAL A 656 -32.90 -4.48 -10.69
CA VAL A 656 -32.74 -3.06 -10.37
C VAL A 656 -31.68 -2.48 -11.30
N PHE A 657 -32.07 -1.54 -12.14
CA PHE A 657 -31.14 -0.81 -13.01
C PHE A 657 -30.76 0.52 -12.37
N THR A 658 -29.47 0.82 -12.35
CA THR A 658 -28.94 2.09 -11.84
C THR A 658 -28.02 2.74 -12.89
N GLY A 659 -27.84 4.06 -12.77
CA GLY A 659 -26.92 4.83 -13.60
C GLY A 659 -25.70 5.37 -12.86
N ASP A 660 -25.51 5.03 -11.59
CA ASP A 660 -24.55 5.72 -10.70
C ASP A 660 -23.09 5.44 -11.07
N LEU A 661 -22.77 4.25 -11.61
CA LEU A 661 -21.44 3.87 -12.08
C LEU A 661 -20.84 4.83 -13.14
N MET A 662 -21.69 5.57 -13.87
CA MET A 662 -21.20 6.58 -14.83
C MET A 662 -20.35 7.66 -14.15
N ASN A 663 -20.62 7.96 -12.87
CA ASN A 663 -19.89 8.97 -12.12
C ASN A 663 -18.40 8.59 -11.96
N GLU A 664 -18.09 7.31 -11.73
CA GLU A 664 -16.70 6.81 -11.68
C GLU A 664 -16.03 6.85 -13.05
N LEU A 665 -16.76 6.45 -14.10
CA LEU A 665 -16.21 6.37 -15.46
C LEU A 665 -15.86 7.75 -16.00
N LEU A 666 -16.70 8.76 -15.73
CA LEU A 666 -16.50 10.12 -16.23
C LEU A 666 -15.76 11.04 -15.24
N GLY A 667 -15.60 10.62 -13.98
CA GLY A 667 -15.06 11.46 -12.93
C GLY A 667 -15.97 12.64 -12.59
N ASP A 668 -17.29 12.44 -12.63
CA ASP A 668 -18.31 13.48 -12.44
C ASP A 668 -18.52 13.84 -10.96
N TYR A 669 -17.48 14.40 -10.35
CA TYR A 669 -17.47 14.84 -8.96
C TYR A 669 -17.30 16.36 -8.89
N THR A 670 -18.32 17.03 -8.37
CA THR A 670 -18.29 18.46 -8.11
C THR A 670 -17.96 18.68 -6.63
N PRO A 671 -16.87 19.39 -6.31
CA PRO A 671 -16.59 19.79 -4.93
C PRO A 671 -17.72 20.61 -4.35
N ILE A 672 -18.07 20.35 -3.09
CA ILE A 672 -19.13 21.05 -2.37
C ILE A 672 -18.55 21.63 -1.09
N ARG A 673 -18.77 22.93 -0.87
CA ARG A 673 -18.35 23.60 0.37
C ARG A 673 -19.54 23.71 1.31
N TYR A 674 -19.44 23.12 2.49
CA TYR A 674 -20.46 23.20 3.53
C TYR A 674 -19.81 23.40 4.89
N ARG A 675 -20.32 24.36 5.69
CA ARG A 675 -19.76 24.74 7.01
C ARG A 675 -18.23 24.99 7.01
N GLY A 676 -17.70 25.54 5.92
CA GLY A 676 -16.27 25.85 5.78
C GLY A 676 -15.37 24.66 5.40
N HIS A 677 -15.93 23.47 5.20
CA HIS A 677 -15.22 22.26 4.74
C HIS A 677 -15.58 21.92 3.30
N ASP A 678 -14.61 21.39 2.55
CA ASP A 678 -14.80 20.95 1.17
C ASP A 678 -15.02 19.42 1.13
N PHE A 679 -16.12 19.00 0.51
CA PHE A 679 -16.54 17.63 0.31
C PHE A 679 -16.47 17.26 -1.17
N TYR A 680 -16.38 15.95 -1.46
CA TYR A 680 -16.35 15.40 -2.82
C TYR A 680 -15.22 15.95 -3.71
N THR A 681 -14.13 16.37 -3.08
CA THR A 681 -12.95 16.87 -3.78
C THR A 681 -12.20 15.73 -4.46
N LEU A 682 -11.90 15.91 -5.75
CA LEU A 682 -11.01 15.01 -6.46
C LEU A 682 -9.54 15.40 -6.22
N PRO A 683 -8.61 14.42 -6.22
CA PRO A 683 -7.19 14.70 -6.13
C PRO A 683 -6.71 15.53 -7.34
N ASN A 684 -5.72 16.39 -7.11
CA ASN A 684 -5.11 17.22 -8.16
C ASN A 684 -4.19 16.38 -9.07
N VAL A 685 -4.80 15.63 -9.99
CA VAL A 685 -4.15 14.80 -11.02
C VAL A 685 -4.87 15.01 -12.36
N PRO A 686 -4.25 14.68 -13.52
CA PRO A 686 -4.91 14.77 -14.81
C PRO A 686 -6.27 14.02 -14.82
N PRO A 687 -7.33 14.56 -15.43
CA PRO A 687 -8.67 13.97 -15.42
C PRO A 687 -8.73 12.50 -15.86
N GLU A 688 -7.96 12.10 -16.89
CA GLU A 688 -7.87 10.71 -17.33
C GLU A 688 -7.31 9.77 -16.26
N GLN A 689 -6.32 10.26 -15.51
CA GLN A 689 -5.74 9.54 -14.40
C GLN A 689 -6.71 9.47 -13.22
N ALA A 690 -7.51 10.52 -12.99
CA ALA A 690 -8.57 10.52 -12.00
C ALA A 690 -9.64 9.47 -12.33
N ARG A 691 -10.18 9.44 -13.56
CA ARG A 691 -11.14 8.43 -14.04
C ARG A 691 -10.65 7.00 -13.83
N THR A 692 -9.44 6.71 -14.31
CA THR A 692 -8.82 5.38 -14.14
C THR A 692 -8.64 5.01 -12.66
N SER A 693 -8.30 5.99 -11.81
CA SER A 693 -8.12 5.77 -10.37
C SER A 693 -9.45 5.54 -9.64
N LEU A 694 -10.51 6.25 -10.03
CA LEU A 694 -11.86 6.07 -9.49
C LEU A 694 -12.40 4.67 -9.81
N VAL A 695 -12.25 4.22 -11.06
CA VAL A 695 -12.64 2.85 -11.46
C VAL A 695 -11.83 1.80 -10.71
N ARG A 696 -10.53 2.00 -10.50
CA ARG A 696 -9.73 1.11 -9.63
C ARG A 696 -10.18 1.15 -8.17
N GLY A 697 -10.68 2.29 -7.71
CA GLY A 697 -11.22 2.50 -6.37
C GLY A 697 -12.52 1.76 -6.06
N LEU A 698 -13.23 1.28 -7.09
CA LEU A 698 -14.38 0.37 -6.96
C LEU A 698 -14.01 -0.97 -6.32
N GLN A 699 -12.73 -1.26 -6.13
CA GLN A 699 -12.28 -2.49 -5.48
C GLN A 699 -12.67 -2.56 -3.99
N CYS A 700 -12.88 -1.43 -3.33
CA CYS A 700 -13.06 -1.37 -1.87
C CYS A 700 -14.48 -1.11 -1.36
N GLY A 701 -15.35 -0.46 -2.12
CA GLY A 701 -16.70 -0.08 -1.69
C GLY A 701 -17.78 -0.59 -2.63
N ASP A 702 -18.95 -0.91 -2.10
CA ASP A 702 -20.07 -1.55 -2.78
C ASP A 702 -21.40 -0.84 -2.52
N ARG A 703 -21.45 0.45 -2.82
CA ARG A 703 -22.59 1.33 -2.50
C ARG A 703 -23.86 1.06 -3.32
N GLU A 704 -23.84 0.10 -4.25
CA GLU A 704 -24.96 -0.22 -5.15
C GLU A 704 -25.27 -1.71 -5.13
N ILE A 705 -24.42 -2.54 -5.75
CA ILE A 705 -24.70 -3.98 -5.93
C ILE A 705 -24.88 -4.65 -4.57
N GLY A 706 -23.95 -4.40 -3.65
CA GLY A 706 -23.99 -4.94 -2.28
C GLY A 706 -25.18 -4.45 -1.47
N VAL A 707 -25.63 -3.22 -1.69
CA VAL A 707 -26.82 -2.65 -1.04
C VAL A 707 -28.08 -3.35 -1.54
N PHE A 708 -28.35 -3.33 -2.85
CA PHE A 708 -29.55 -3.97 -3.42
C PHE A 708 -29.58 -5.49 -3.16
N ALA A 709 -28.43 -6.17 -3.26
CA ALA A 709 -28.33 -7.60 -3.00
C ALA A 709 -28.70 -7.98 -1.55
N ALA A 710 -28.41 -7.12 -0.57
CA ALA A 710 -28.78 -7.36 0.82
C ALA A 710 -30.30 -7.37 1.05
N HIS A 711 -31.06 -6.75 0.14
CA HIS A 711 -32.53 -6.74 0.11
C HIS A 711 -33.12 -7.78 -0.86
N GLY A 712 -32.30 -8.72 -1.36
CA GLY A 712 -32.75 -9.75 -2.31
C GLY A 712 -32.96 -9.26 -3.74
N LEU A 713 -32.50 -8.04 -4.06
CA LEU A 713 -32.66 -7.42 -5.36
C LEU A 713 -31.41 -7.63 -6.23
N VAL A 714 -31.60 -7.85 -7.53
CA VAL A 714 -30.50 -8.04 -8.49
C VAL A 714 -30.17 -6.73 -9.18
N ALA A 715 -29.14 -6.05 -8.69
CA ALA A 715 -28.64 -4.83 -9.35
C ALA A 715 -27.93 -5.15 -10.68
N VAL A 716 -28.33 -4.46 -11.73
CA VAL A 716 -27.73 -4.51 -13.07
C VAL A 716 -26.96 -3.22 -13.30
N GLN A 717 -25.72 -3.34 -13.81
CA GLN A 717 -24.80 -2.22 -14.06
C GLN A 717 -24.46 -2.14 -15.55
N PRO A 718 -25.33 -1.56 -16.40
CA PRO A 718 -25.14 -1.55 -17.84
C PRO A 718 -23.85 -0.83 -18.27
N TYR A 719 -23.48 0.25 -17.57
CA TYR A 719 -22.25 0.99 -17.86
C TYR A 719 -20.98 0.20 -17.63
N GLY A 720 -21.03 -0.86 -16.82
CA GLY A 720 -19.90 -1.77 -16.64
C GLY A 720 -19.50 -2.48 -17.95
N GLN A 721 -20.43 -2.64 -18.89
CA GLN A 721 -20.17 -3.30 -20.17
C GLN A 721 -19.48 -2.41 -21.21
N ILE A 722 -19.59 -1.09 -21.02
CA ILE A 722 -19.05 -0.08 -21.93
C ILE A 722 -17.94 0.76 -21.31
N ALA A 723 -17.45 0.35 -20.14
CA ALA A 723 -16.39 1.06 -19.41
C ALA A 723 -15.12 1.22 -20.25
N ASP A 724 -14.73 0.20 -21.03
CA ASP A 724 -13.56 0.30 -21.91
C ASP A 724 -13.73 1.41 -22.95
N GLN A 725 -14.91 1.50 -23.59
CA GLN A 725 -15.19 2.53 -24.58
C GLN A 725 -15.22 3.92 -23.94
N LEU A 726 -15.87 4.06 -22.78
CA LEU A 726 -15.98 5.36 -22.10
C LEU A 726 -14.65 5.87 -21.57
N LEU A 727 -13.78 4.97 -21.08
CA LEU A 727 -12.42 5.33 -20.66
C LEU A 727 -11.51 5.74 -21.83
N GLN A 728 -11.91 5.48 -23.08
CA GLN A 728 -11.20 5.93 -24.28
C GLN A 728 -11.74 7.26 -24.83
N VAL A 729 -12.82 7.80 -24.27
CA VAL A 729 -13.35 9.12 -24.65
C VAL A 729 -12.61 10.21 -23.88
N PRO A 730 -12.07 11.24 -24.54
CA PRO A 730 -11.30 12.29 -23.86
C PRO A 730 -12.06 12.95 -22.72
N ALA A 731 -11.37 13.20 -21.61
CA ALA A 731 -11.96 13.79 -20.42
C ALA A 731 -12.42 15.24 -20.58
N THR A 732 -12.02 15.89 -21.67
CA THR A 732 -12.50 17.20 -22.08
C THR A 732 -13.90 17.15 -22.70
N VAL A 733 -14.37 16.00 -23.17
CA VAL A 733 -15.71 15.87 -23.76
C VAL A 733 -16.76 15.97 -22.64
N PRO A 734 -17.68 16.95 -22.70
CA PRO A 734 -18.70 17.13 -21.69
C PRO A 734 -19.66 15.94 -21.63
N LYS A 735 -20.12 15.63 -20.41
CA LYS A 735 -21.10 14.57 -20.16
C LYS A 735 -22.37 14.67 -21.03
N PRO A 736 -22.99 15.86 -21.25
CA PRO A 736 -24.13 15.97 -22.16
C PRO A 736 -23.83 15.50 -23.58
N GLU A 737 -22.63 15.78 -24.11
CA GLU A 737 -22.23 15.34 -25.45
C GLU A 737 -22.04 13.81 -25.50
N ILE A 738 -21.43 13.23 -24.47
CA ILE A 738 -21.29 11.77 -24.32
C ILE A 738 -22.68 11.13 -24.30
N ILE A 739 -23.61 11.63 -23.47
CA ILE A 739 -24.95 11.05 -23.36
C ILE A 739 -25.75 11.27 -24.65
N ARG A 740 -25.64 12.40 -25.35
CA ARG A 740 -26.27 12.57 -26.67
C ARG A 740 -25.78 11.51 -27.66
N GLY A 741 -24.47 11.19 -27.64
CA GLY A 741 -23.88 10.14 -28.47
C GLY A 741 -24.38 8.73 -28.14
N LEU A 742 -24.68 8.45 -26.87
CA LEU A 742 -25.19 7.15 -26.40
C LEU A 742 -26.71 7.02 -26.53
N ALA A 743 -27.46 8.07 -26.22
CA ALA A 743 -28.91 8.07 -26.17
C ALA A 743 -29.55 8.26 -27.55
N GLY A 744 -28.90 9.02 -28.45
CA GLY A 744 -29.57 9.47 -29.67
C GLY A 744 -30.87 10.24 -29.32
N PRO A 745 -32.02 9.89 -29.94
CA PRO A 745 -33.30 10.57 -29.69
C PRO A 745 -34.07 10.04 -28.46
N LEU A 746 -33.46 9.16 -27.66
CA LEU A 746 -34.12 8.49 -26.52
C LEU A 746 -34.37 9.37 -25.30
N LEU A 747 -33.95 10.64 -25.31
CA LEU A 747 -34.20 11.59 -24.21
C LEU A 747 -34.69 12.92 -24.80
N PRO A 748 -35.58 13.65 -24.10
CA PRO A 748 -36.03 14.94 -24.58
C PRO A 748 -34.88 15.97 -24.52
N ASP A 749 -34.84 16.90 -25.49
CA ASP A 749 -33.73 17.84 -25.68
C ASP A 749 -33.43 18.69 -24.44
N ASP A 750 -34.46 19.04 -23.67
CA ASP A 750 -34.34 19.84 -22.44
C ASP A 750 -33.65 19.08 -21.29
N SER A 751 -33.45 17.76 -21.40
CA SER A 751 -32.71 16.95 -20.42
C SER A 751 -31.21 17.28 -20.40
N TYR A 752 -30.66 17.78 -21.50
CA TYR A 752 -29.22 17.98 -21.67
C TYR A 752 -28.69 19.30 -21.12
N ASP A 753 -29.56 20.30 -20.97
CA ASP A 753 -29.16 21.67 -20.60
C ASP A 753 -29.32 21.95 -19.10
N ARG A 754 -29.67 20.92 -18.31
CA ARG A 754 -30.02 21.09 -16.90
C ARG A 754 -28.89 20.74 -15.93
N PRO A 755 -28.55 21.62 -14.98
CA PRO A 755 -27.66 21.26 -13.87
C PRO A 755 -28.34 20.27 -12.91
N LYS A 756 -27.55 19.33 -12.36
CA LYS A 756 -28.01 18.32 -11.39
C LYS A 756 -27.78 18.83 -9.95
N ALA A 757 -28.82 18.80 -9.13
CA ALA A 757 -28.77 19.24 -7.72
C ALA A 757 -28.08 18.21 -6.80
N ARG A 758 -28.10 16.92 -7.20
CA ARG A 758 -27.65 15.71 -6.51
C ARG A 758 -28.49 15.39 -5.28
N ALA A 759 -29.17 14.25 -5.32
CA ALA A 759 -30.02 13.72 -4.25
C ALA A 759 -29.33 13.66 -2.86
N GLN A 760 -28.02 13.45 -2.83
CA GLN A 760 -27.21 13.38 -1.60
C GLN A 760 -27.03 14.74 -0.92
N ILE A 761 -27.20 15.84 -1.65
CA ILE A 761 -26.93 17.20 -1.16
C ILE A 761 -28.23 17.92 -0.80
N GLY A 762 -29.33 17.63 -1.52
CA GLY A 762 -30.58 18.41 -1.45
C GLY A 762 -30.57 19.64 -2.37
N GLY A 763 -29.39 20.08 -2.82
CA GLY A 763 -29.17 21.12 -3.84
C GLY A 763 -27.88 21.93 -3.61
N PRO A 764 -27.40 22.72 -4.60
CA PRO A 764 -26.10 23.41 -4.52
C PRO A 764 -26.00 24.45 -3.39
N THR A 765 -27.14 24.98 -2.96
CA THR A 765 -27.28 25.96 -1.86
C THR A 765 -28.16 25.42 -0.73
N ALA A 766 -28.52 24.12 -0.77
CA ALA A 766 -29.47 23.55 0.17
C ALA A 766 -28.87 23.46 1.58
N THR A 767 -29.63 23.92 2.57
CA THR A 767 -29.32 23.73 3.99
C THR A 767 -29.82 22.38 4.51
N THR A 768 -30.53 21.61 3.68
CA THR A 768 -31.18 20.33 3.99
C THR A 768 -30.74 19.26 2.98
N GLY A 769 -30.74 17.98 3.37
CA GLY A 769 -30.25 16.84 2.57
C GLY A 769 -29.31 15.92 3.36
N ILE A 770 -28.85 14.81 2.76
CA ILE A 770 -28.03 13.81 3.46
C ILE A 770 -26.69 14.40 3.93
N LEU A 771 -25.98 15.13 3.06
CA LEU A 771 -24.70 15.76 3.42
C LEU A 771 -24.88 16.78 4.56
N PRO A 772 -25.74 17.81 4.46
CA PRO A 772 -26.01 18.71 5.58
C PRO A 772 -26.40 17.99 6.88
N LEU A 773 -27.32 17.02 6.80
CA LEU A 773 -27.78 16.26 7.95
C LEU A 773 -26.64 15.52 8.67
N LEU A 774 -25.83 14.77 7.93
CA LEU A 774 -24.71 14.02 8.52
C LEU A 774 -23.64 14.96 9.07
N VAL A 775 -23.36 16.07 8.41
CA VAL A 775 -22.42 17.08 8.92
C VAL A 775 -22.91 17.69 10.22
N ASP A 776 -24.16 18.14 10.27
CA ASP A 776 -24.73 18.80 11.44
C ASP A 776 -24.94 17.81 12.61
N ALA A 777 -25.19 16.52 12.33
CA ALA A 777 -25.20 15.44 13.33
C ALA A 777 -23.78 14.94 13.72
N GLY A 778 -22.74 15.50 13.10
CA GLY A 778 -21.33 15.22 13.40
C GLY A 778 -20.78 13.92 12.81
N HIS A 779 -21.47 13.29 11.86
CA HIS A 779 -21.03 12.11 11.10
C HIS A 779 -20.08 12.53 9.96
N VAL A 780 -18.85 12.93 10.31
CA VAL A 780 -17.85 13.43 9.33
C VAL A 780 -16.45 12.89 9.59
N GLY A 781 -15.65 12.80 8.51
CA GLY A 781 -14.22 12.52 8.58
C GLY A 781 -13.88 11.26 9.37
N THR A 782 -13.09 11.40 10.44
CA THR A 782 -12.65 10.24 11.25
C THR A 782 -13.79 9.55 12.01
N ARG A 783 -14.92 10.21 12.25
CA ARG A 783 -16.08 9.58 12.90
C ARG A 783 -16.74 8.56 12.00
N LEU A 784 -16.96 8.87 10.72
CA LEU A 784 -17.47 7.91 9.74
C LEU A 784 -16.60 6.65 9.68
N GLU A 785 -15.27 6.81 9.76
CA GLU A 785 -14.34 5.68 9.77
C GLU A 785 -14.48 4.80 11.03
N HIS A 786 -14.65 5.39 12.21
CA HIS A 786 -14.88 4.65 13.45
C HIS A 786 -16.21 3.90 13.42
N GLU A 787 -17.27 4.56 12.94
CA GLU A 787 -18.62 3.99 12.85
C GLU A 787 -18.65 2.84 11.84
N PHE A 788 -17.96 2.98 10.71
CA PHE A 788 -17.75 1.88 9.77
C PHE A 788 -17.02 0.71 10.41
N CYS A 789 -15.90 0.95 11.12
CA CYS A 789 -15.16 -0.10 11.83
C CYS A 789 -16.07 -0.86 12.80
N ALA A 790 -16.91 -0.15 13.55
CA ALA A 790 -17.89 -0.77 14.44
C ALA A 790 -18.92 -1.62 13.66
N ALA A 791 -19.43 -1.12 12.53
CA ALA A 791 -20.43 -1.82 11.70
C ALA A 791 -19.92 -3.14 11.11
N ILE A 792 -18.61 -3.23 10.83
CA ILE A 792 -17.95 -4.44 10.28
C ILE A 792 -17.26 -5.31 11.35
N GLY A 793 -17.31 -4.93 12.63
CA GLY A 793 -16.70 -5.69 13.73
C GLY A 793 -15.18 -5.56 13.84
N VAL A 794 -14.61 -4.45 13.39
CA VAL A 794 -13.17 -4.13 13.51
C VAL A 794 -12.95 -3.18 14.67
N THR A 795 -12.06 -3.55 15.60
CA THR A 795 -11.84 -2.81 16.85
C THR A 795 -10.89 -1.62 16.73
N GLU A 796 -10.01 -1.60 15.72
CA GLU A 796 -9.02 -0.53 15.54
C GLU A 796 -9.04 0.04 14.10
N PRO A 797 -9.34 1.34 13.91
CA PRO A 797 -9.28 1.98 12.58
C PRO A 797 -7.91 1.91 11.90
N ARG A 798 -6.84 1.77 12.69
CA ARG A 798 -5.48 1.55 12.15
C ARG A 798 -5.40 0.25 11.34
N SER A 799 -6.13 -0.80 11.72
CA SER A 799 -6.22 -2.03 10.93
C SER A 799 -6.85 -1.77 9.57
N LEU A 800 -7.87 -0.90 9.51
CA LEU A 800 -8.55 -0.48 8.29
C LEU A 800 -7.59 0.23 7.32
N ARG A 801 -6.92 1.30 7.78
CA ARG A 801 -5.97 2.09 6.96
C ARG A 801 -4.75 1.30 6.50
N GLY A 802 -4.34 0.28 7.26
CA GLY A 802 -3.26 -0.64 6.89
C GLY A 802 -3.65 -1.68 5.83
N ARG A 803 -4.95 -1.80 5.53
CA ARG A 803 -5.53 -2.82 4.64
C ARG A 803 -6.24 -2.25 3.43
N ILE A 804 -6.84 -1.08 3.54
CA ILE A 804 -7.48 -0.36 2.44
C ILE A 804 -6.66 0.90 2.19
N ARG A 805 -5.97 0.97 1.05
CA ARG A 805 -5.18 2.14 0.65
C ARG A 805 -5.66 2.62 -0.72
N ALA A 806 -6.08 3.88 -0.80
CA ALA A 806 -6.60 4.50 -2.03
C ALA A 806 -7.72 3.66 -2.71
N GLY A 807 -8.62 3.05 -1.92
CA GLY A 807 -9.70 2.23 -2.46
C GLY A 807 -9.27 0.87 -2.99
N VAL A 808 -8.10 0.36 -2.59
CA VAL A 808 -7.61 -0.99 -2.91
C VAL A 808 -7.30 -1.79 -1.63
N TYR A 809 -7.79 -3.03 -1.58
CA TYR A 809 -7.46 -3.98 -0.51
C TYR A 809 -6.05 -4.53 -0.67
N ARG A 810 -5.34 -4.65 0.43
CA ARG A 810 -3.99 -5.22 0.49
C ARG A 810 -4.03 -6.73 0.27
N PHE A 811 -3.10 -7.23 -0.55
CA PHE A 811 -2.96 -8.65 -0.88
C PHE A 811 -2.28 -9.50 0.22
N PRO A 812 -2.43 -10.84 0.17
CA PRO A 812 -1.74 -11.77 1.06
C PRO A 812 -0.22 -11.66 0.94
N SER A 813 0.45 -11.32 2.05
CA SER A 813 1.92 -11.31 2.13
C SER A 813 2.53 -12.67 2.53
N ARG A 814 1.67 -13.65 2.88
CA ARG A 814 2.09 -14.95 3.44
C ARG A 814 2.22 -16.07 2.41
N PHE A 815 1.68 -15.87 1.21
CA PHE A 815 1.73 -16.82 0.11
C PHE A 815 2.58 -16.21 -1.01
N PRO A 816 3.52 -16.95 -1.62
CA PRO A 816 4.19 -16.50 -2.83
C PRO A 816 3.13 -16.16 -3.88
N MET A 817 3.23 -14.94 -4.42
CA MET A 817 2.38 -14.48 -5.51
C MET A 817 3.08 -14.76 -6.83
N GLU A 818 2.44 -15.54 -7.69
CA GLU A 818 2.84 -15.73 -9.07
C GLU A 818 1.87 -14.94 -9.94
N ALA A 819 2.40 -13.97 -10.69
CA ALA A 819 1.64 -13.26 -11.71
C ALA A 819 2.07 -13.82 -13.06
N THR A 820 1.10 -14.28 -13.86
CA THR A 820 1.30 -14.74 -15.23
C THR A 820 0.53 -13.85 -16.19
#